data_AF-A0A8H8CPI5-F1
#
_entry.id   AF-A0A8H8CPI5-F1
#
_cell.length_a   1.000
_cell.length_b   1.000
_cell.length_c   1.000
_cell.angle_alpha   90.00
_cell.angle_beta   90.00
_cell.angle_gamma   90.00
#
_symmetry.space_group_name_H-M   'P 1'
#
loop_
_entity.id
_entity.type
_entity.pdbx_description
1 polymer ?
#
loop_
_entity_poly.entity_id
_entity_poly.type
_entity_poly.pdbx_seq_one_letter_code
_entity_poly.pdbx_strand_id
1 'polypeptide(L)'
;MAVPSDFTVLDISGKFVMNKTLSDQRTDTILQLQGVSWLKRKAISIGTITLAIKHYKDEDGVEHIDIDQTLTGGIPGTRETRTLWWKERQNEDHLFGAVIGKSRRVKAEELDIPFLQGPWTADTLEHGLIQSYVESDTPKSGTTWIANQTWGIEEIDGERRYVRHVKFTGPKAEDIEAKLVYDYAPAPLFNIDIRVAGRHIVLPIETIIIKTTRPLTSPWIFIILAAAYIIGFAFFARAQSFLTPPSSFIGCTSTFYLANNQCGQDGDGCGPFDASSFDFRCPAQCDNVILQNPRTVGNEQIVFKPLLVGGGDVNMTYRGDSFICAAAIQAGVISQQKGGCGSLNLIGNFTNFLPFTSHGLTSIGFPTVFPSAFQFLGSTSLSHCADLRNEALVFNVLVTSALFIILRPKSIVLYWCLVCIGFWHVILFSQPTGPPPKLDVAFESFLPVLFIAYAFWRLGFRFVMPAFRGAPLEACILYLSGYWVGVLNNLTFDKLPLSRLTSSDLGKRNGAITTLVVMLVIIVILAINQVRVIRKTGWLPYYAGWYIAGGLVTLVLALLPGLELRLHHYIIPMIIIPGTAFPTRLSAIYQGLLLGLFLNGTAAFGLDSILQTPDDLRQDAPLGSDLPVWSTNSTNYNSSIPFANQLIFWDPLIPNWDGFALLVDDVQRYAGPALNFSLASLNASLPHFFRLAYTSMGSSGDFTKAATLWPNGTWVDPLPGPS
;
A
#
# COMPACT_ATOMS: atom_id res chain seq x y z
N MET A 1 -7.87 -31.14 8.37
CA MET A 1 -9.17 -30.83 8.99
C MET A 1 -10.22 -31.77 8.44
N ALA A 2 -11.26 -31.98 9.23
CA ALA A 2 -12.42 -32.76 8.83
C ALA A 2 -13.06 -32.25 7.54
N VAL A 3 -13.74 -33.13 6.81
CA VAL A 3 -14.65 -32.76 5.74
C VAL A 3 -15.93 -32.13 6.33
N PRO A 4 -16.61 -31.21 5.62
CA PRO A 4 -17.88 -30.63 6.07
C PRO A 4 -18.94 -31.68 6.43
N SER A 5 -19.90 -31.33 7.29
CA SER A 5 -20.98 -32.25 7.69
C SER A 5 -21.86 -32.69 6.52
N ASP A 6 -22.05 -31.85 5.51
CA ASP A 6 -22.79 -32.14 4.28
C ASP A 6 -21.94 -32.76 3.16
N PHE A 7 -20.65 -33.00 3.40
CA PHE A 7 -19.78 -33.71 2.46
C PHE A 7 -20.11 -35.21 2.46
N THR A 8 -20.32 -35.79 1.28
CA THR A 8 -20.60 -37.22 1.09
C THR A 8 -19.84 -37.77 -0.12
N VAL A 9 -19.78 -39.09 -0.25
CA VAL A 9 -19.11 -39.76 -1.40
C VAL A 9 -19.81 -39.56 -2.75
N LEU A 10 -21.00 -38.96 -2.77
CA LEU A 10 -21.73 -38.58 -3.99
C LEU A 10 -21.13 -37.33 -4.65
N ASP A 11 -20.48 -36.44 -3.89
CA ASP A 11 -19.73 -35.30 -4.41
C ASP A 11 -18.48 -35.07 -3.56
N ILE A 12 -17.35 -35.61 -4.02
CA ILE A 12 -16.07 -35.44 -3.34
C ILE A 12 -15.27 -34.24 -3.87
N SER A 13 -15.94 -33.31 -4.57
CA SER A 13 -15.28 -32.11 -5.10
C SER A 13 -14.68 -31.27 -3.97
N GLY A 14 -13.42 -30.88 -4.13
CA GLY A 14 -12.74 -30.12 -3.08
C GLY A 14 -11.23 -30.07 -3.24
N LYS A 15 -10.60 -29.37 -2.30
CA LYS A 15 -9.14 -29.34 -2.16
C LYS A 15 -8.74 -30.06 -0.89
N PHE A 16 -7.82 -30.98 -1.05
CA PHE A 16 -7.41 -31.90 -0.02
C PHE A 16 -5.90 -31.91 0.09
N VAL A 17 -5.37 -31.86 1.31
CA VAL A 17 -3.94 -31.98 1.58
C VAL A 17 -3.71 -33.34 2.23
N MET A 18 -2.80 -34.15 1.70
CA MET A 18 -2.47 -35.43 2.32
C MET A 18 -1.87 -35.20 3.71
N ASN A 19 -2.50 -35.78 4.73
CA ASN A 19 -2.00 -35.77 6.09
C ASN A 19 -1.00 -36.91 6.28
N LYS A 20 0.29 -36.60 6.16
CA LYS A 20 1.36 -37.60 6.25
C LYS A 20 1.50 -38.26 7.63
N THR A 21 1.02 -37.61 8.69
CA THR A 21 1.09 -38.14 10.05
C THR A 21 0.02 -39.20 10.29
N LEU A 22 -1.16 -39.02 9.69
CA LEU A 22 -2.27 -39.99 9.78
C LEU A 22 -2.29 -41.00 8.63
N SER A 23 -1.56 -40.72 7.54
CA SER A 23 -1.37 -41.67 6.45
C SER A 23 -0.32 -42.71 6.82
N ASP A 24 -0.42 -43.89 6.22
CA ASP A 24 0.48 -45.00 6.48
C ASP A 24 1.88 -44.74 5.90
N GLN A 25 2.91 -45.06 6.68
CA GLN A 25 4.31 -44.87 6.27
C GLN A 25 4.74 -45.83 5.15
N ARG A 26 4.04 -46.96 4.98
CA ARG A 26 4.29 -47.96 3.92
C ARG A 26 4.01 -47.43 2.51
N THR A 27 3.46 -46.22 2.38
CA THR A 27 3.27 -45.54 1.10
C THR A 27 4.56 -45.32 0.32
N ASP A 28 5.70 -45.08 0.98
CA ASP A 28 7.01 -45.02 0.29
C ASP A 28 7.42 -46.39 -0.28
N THR A 29 7.14 -47.47 0.48
CA THR A 29 7.37 -48.86 0.04
C THR A 29 6.53 -49.20 -1.18
N ILE A 30 5.25 -48.80 -1.21
CA ILE A 30 4.39 -48.97 -2.38
C ILE A 30 4.98 -48.26 -3.60
N LEU A 31 5.36 -46.98 -3.47
CA LEU A 31 6.01 -46.23 -4.56
C LEU A 31 7.30 -46.91 -5.03
N GLN A 32 8.08 -47.49 -4.12
CA GLN A 32 9.28 -48.25 -4.45
C GLN A 32 8.97 -49.48 -5.30
N LEU A 33 7.99 -50.28 -4.89
CA LEU A 33 7.58 -51.50 -5.59
C LEU A 33 6.91 -51.21 -6.95
N GLN A 34 6.35 -50.02 -7.12
CA GLN A 34 5.84 -49.52 -8.40
C GLN A 34 6.93 -49.00 -9.36
N GLY A 35 8.21 -49.06 -8.96
CA GLY A 35 9.33 -48.65 -9.81
C GLY A 35 9.67 -47.15 -9.74
N VAL A 36 9.10 -46.39 -8.81
CA VAL A 36 9.40 -44.97 -8.65
C VAL A 36 10.82 -44.77 -8.12
N SER A 37 11.64 -43.99 -8.84
CA SER A 37 13.04 -43.74 -8.50
C SER A 37 13.21 -43.06 -7.14
N TRP A 38 14.34 -43.34 -6.46
CA TRP A 38 14.63 -42.81 -5.12
C TRP A 38 14.56 -41.28 -5.05
N LEU A 39 15.05 -40.56 -6.07
CA LEU A 39 14.97 -39.10 -6.16
C LEU A 39 13.51 -38.59 -6.17
N LYS A 40 12.64 -39.19 -6.99
CA LYS A 40 11.21 -38.83 -7.05
C LYS A 40 10.51 -39.14 -5.72
N ARG A 41 10.77 -40.32 -5.14
CA ARG A 41 10.22 -40.70 -3.82
C ARG A 41 10.65 -39.74 -2.72
N LYS A 42 11.92 -39.34 -2.69
CA LYS A 42 12.43 -38.38 -1.72
C LYS A 42 11.73 -37.03 -1.87
N ALA A 43 11.54 -36.54 -3.10
CA ALA A 43 10.79 -35.32 -3.37
C ALA A 43 9.33 -35.41 -2.88
N ILE A 44 8.64 -36.53 -3.13
CA ILE A 44 7.28 -36.80 -2.64
C ILE A 44 7.24 -36.84 -1.10
N SER A 45 8.23 -37.48 -0.47
CA SER A 45 8.34 -37.60 0.99
C SER A 45 8.51 -36.24 1.69
N ILE A 46 9.14 -35.26 1.02
CA ILE A 46 9.34 -33.91 1.55
C ILE A 46 8.14 -33.01 1.17
N GLY A 47 7.59 -33.15 -0.03
CA GLY A 47 6.53 -32.32 -0.57
C GLY A 47 5.15 -32.60 0.02
N THR A 48 4.42 -31.56 0.41
CA THR A 48 2.98 -31.59 0.64
C THR A 48 2.24 -31.93 -0.66
N ILE A 49 1.44 -32.99 -0.64
CA ILE A 49 0.61 -33.44 -1.77
C ILE A 49 -0.78 -32.82 -1.60
N THR A 50 -1.22 -32.07 -2.60
CA THR A 50 -2.58 -31.49 -2.66
C THR A 50 -3.37 -32.10 -3.80
N LEU A 51 -4.57 -32.60 -3.53
CA LEU A 51 -5.53 -33.04 -4.53
C LEU A 51 -6.55 -31.92 -4.75
N ALA A 52 -6.74 -31.50 -6.01
CA ALA A 52 -7.92 -30.77 -6.42
C ALA A 52 -8.85 -31.74 -7.16
N ILE A 53 -9.97 -32.05 -6.55
CA ILE A 53 -10.92 -33.05 -7.04
C ILE A 53 -12.14 -32.34 -7.64
N LYS A 54 -12.57 -32.79 -8.81
CA LYS A 54 -13.84 -32.43 -9.42
C LYS A 54 -14.64 -33.70 -9.67
N HIS A 55 -15.78 -33.84 -9.00
CA HIS A 55 -16.72 -34.95 -9.15
C HIS A 55 -17.99 -34.43 -9.83
N TYR A 56 -18.40 -35.04 -10.94
CA TYR A 56 -19.57 -34.60 -11.70
C TYR A 56 -20.20 -35.76 -12.46
N LYS A 57 -21.44 -35.57 -12.94
CA LYS A 57 -22.10 -36.48 -13.87
C LYS A 57 -22.14 -35.85 -15.27
N ASP A 58 -21.95 -36.67 -16.30
CA ASP A 58 -22.15 -36.23 -17.68
C ASP A 58 -23.64 -36.23 -18.08
N GLU A 59 -23.91 -35.93 -19.36
CA GLU A 59 -25.27 -35.87 -19.91
C GLU A 59 -26.01 -37.22 -19.83
N ASP A 60 -25.26 -38.33 -19.84
CA ASP A 60 -25.77 -39.70 -19.72
C ASP A 60 -25.90 -40.16 -18.25
N GLY A 61 -25.57 -39.28 -17.29
CA GLY A 61 -25.63 -39.55 -15.86
C GLY A 61 -24.46 -40.38 -15.31
N VAL A 62 -23.41 -40.64 -16.10
CA VAL A 62 -22.22 -41.38 -15.69
C VAL A 62 -21.33 -40.49 -14.83
N GLU A 63 -20.84 -41.04 -13.72
CA GLU A 63 -20.01 -40.30 -12.77
C GLU A 63 -18.54 -40.22 -13.23
N HIS A 64 -17.98 -39.02 -13.14
CA HIS A 64 -16.59 -38.69 -13.50
C HIS A 64 -15.88 -38.01 -12.34
N ILE A 65 -14.66 -38.45 -12.05
CA ILE A 65 -13.78 -37.88 -11.04
C ILE A 65 -12.45 -37.50 -11.69
N ASP A 66 -12.21 -36.20 -11.76
CA ASP A 66 -10.94 -35.62 -12.16
C ASP A 66 -10.15 -35.19 -10.93
N ILE A 67 -8.91 -35.66 -10.82
CA ILE A 67 -8.01 -35.34 -9.71
C ILE A 67 -6.75 -34.74 -10.28
N ASP A 68 -6.52 -33.46 -9.99
CA ASP A 68 -5.25 -32.80 -10.23
C ASP A 68 -4.39 -32.88 -8.96
N GLN A 69 -3.33 -33.69 -9.00
CA GLN A 69 -2.36 -33.72 -7.93
C GLN A 69 -1.32 -32.63 -8.14
N THR A 70 -1.01 -31.89 -7.07
CA THR A 70 0.05 -30.89 -7.07
C THR A 70 0.98 -31.13 -5.90
N LEU A 71 2.28 -31.08 -6.18
CA LEU A 71 3.32 -31.06 -5.16
C LEU A 71 3.60 -29.60 -4.76
N THR A 72 4.35 -29.41 -3.67
CA THR A 72 4.48 -28.11 -3.03
C THR A 72 5.05 -27.03 -3.94
N GLY A 73 4.41 -25.86 -3.90
CA GLY A 73 4.67 -24.69 -4.76
C GLY A 73 4.31 -24.88 -6.23
N GLY A 74 3.29 -25.69 -6.52
CA GLY A 74 2.60 -25.70 -7.81
C GLY A 74 3.29 -26.52 -8.89
N ILE A 75 4.24 -27.38 -8.51
CA ILE A 75 4.80 -28.38 -9.41
C ILE A 75 3.66 -29.34 -9.80
N PRO A 76 3.32 -29.46 -11.09
CA PRO A 76 2.31 -30.40 -11.55
C PRO A 76 2.70 -31.81 -11.14
N GLY A 77 1.80 -32.49 -10.43
CA GLY A 77 1.90 -33.91 -10.14
C GLY A 77 1.25 -34.72 -11.25
N THR A 78 0.58 -35.82 -10.89
CA THR A 78 -0.22 -36.63 -11.81
C THR A 78 -1.63 -36.04 -11.96
N ARG A 79 -2.24 -36.21 -13.14
CA ARG A 79 -3.67 -35.99 -13.33
C ARG A 79 -4.34 -37.34 -13.49
N GLU A 80 -5.29 -37.65 -12.62
CA GLU A 80 -6.11 -38.85 -12.73
C GLU A 80 -7.48 -38.49 -13.28
N THR A 81 -7.96 -39.22 -14.28
CA THR A 81 -9.32 -39.09 -14.80
C THR A 81 -10.03 -40.43 -14.65
N ARG A 82 -11.08 -40.49 -13.84
CA ARG A 82 -11.80 -41.73 -13.51
C ARG A 82 -13.24 -41.60 -13.99
N THR A 83 -13.70 -42.60 -14.73
CA THR A 83 -15.11 -42.76 -15.12
C THR A 83 -15.65 -44.00 -14.40
N LEU A 84 -16.73 -43.86 -13.64
CA LEU A 84 -17.24 -44.91 -12.74
C LEU A 84 -18.19 -45.88 -13.44
N TRP A 85 -17.67 -46.57 -14.46
CA TRP A 85 -18.41 -47.49 -15.33
C TRP A 85 -17.86 -48.93 -15.35
N TRP A 86 -16.81 -49.19 -14.55
CA TRP A 86 -16.10 -50.48 -14.45
C TRP A 86 -15.49 -51.04 -15.74
N LYS A 87 -15.22 -50.21 -16.76
CA LYS A 87 -14.48 -50.63 -17.97
C LYS A 87 -12.99 -50.31 -17.85
N GLU A 88 -12.17 -51.20 -18.40
CA GLU A 88 -10.72 -51.05 -18.44
C GLU A 88 -10.30 -49.91 -19.37
N ARG A 89 -9.32 -49.14 -18.91
CA ARG A 89 -8.75 -48.02 -19.65
C ARG A 89 -7.24 -48.03 -19.47
N GLN A 90 -6.53 -48.03 -20.60
CA GLN A 90 -5.09 -47.80 -20.61
C GLN A 90 -4.80 -46.33 -20.30
N ASN A 91 -3.84 -46.08 -19.44
CA ASN A 91 -3.36 -44.75 -19.11
C ASN A 91 -1.84 -44.76 -19.01
N GLU A 92 -1.20 -43.71 -19.49
CA GLU A 92 0.24 -43.51 -19.32
C GLU A 92 0.45 -42.45 -18.24
N ASP A 93 0.94 -42.89 -17.09
CA ASP A 93 1.18 -42.04 -15.94
C ASP A 93 2.69 -41.72 -15.84
N HIS A 94 3.05 -40.45 -15.63
CA HIS A 94 4.47 -40.06 -15.59
C HIS A 94 5.22 -40.57 -14.35
N LEU A 95 4.49 -40.97 -13.32
CA LEU A 95 5.01 -41.53 -12.08
C LEU A 95 5.05 -43.05 -12.14
N PHE A 96 4.00 -43.68 -12.67
CA PHE A 96 3.81 -45.14 -12.66
C PHE A 96 4.02 -45.86 -14.00
N GLY A 97 4.21 -45.14 -15.09
CA GLY A 97 4.32 -45.69 -16.45
C GLY A 97 2.96 -46.10 -17.03
N ALA A 98 2.98 -47.08 -17.95
CA ALA A 98 1.77 -47.62 -18.55
C ALA A 98 0.99 -48.50 -17.55
N VAL A 99 -0.27 -48.13 -17.30
CA VAL A 99 -1.18 -48.82 -16.37
C VAL A 99 -2.54 -49.07 -17.02
N ILE A 100 -3.25 -50.07 -16.51
CA ILE A 100 -4.63 -50.40 -16.88
C ILE A 100 -5.50 -50.16 -15.64
N GLY A 101 -6.48 -49.26 -15.76
CA GLY A 101 -7.35 -48.88 -14.65
C GLY A 101 -8.82 -49.08 -14.96
N LYS A 102 -9.60 -49.42 -13.94
CA LYS A 102 -11.08 -49.38 -13.95
C LYS A 102 -11.60 -48.85 -12.61
N SER A 103 -12.77 -48.22 -12.60
CA SER A 103 -13.36 -47.64 -11.39
C SER A 103 -14.88 -47.74 -11.40
N ARG A 104 -15.51 -47.89 -10.23
CA ARG A 104 -16.97 -48.03 -10.07
C ARG A 104 -17.44 -47.54 -8.71
N ARG A 105 -18.75 -47.36 -8.59
CA ARG A 105 -19.48 -47.34 -7.32
C ARG A 105 -19.69 -48.79 -6.85
N VAL A 106 -19.50 -49.09 -5.56
CA VAL A 106 -19.68 -50.46 -5.02
C VAL A 106 -20.14 -50.43 -3.56
N LYS A 107 -20.95 -51.41 -3.13
CA LYS A 107 -21.28 -51.58 -1.71
C LYS A 107 -20.13 -52.28 -0.98
N ALA A 108 -19.98 -51.99 0.32
CA ALA A 108 -18.91 -52.58 1.11
C ALA A 108 -18.97 -54.13 1.14
N GLU A 109 -20.18 -54.69 1.20
CA GLU A 109 -20.44 -56.14 1.22
C GLU A 109 -20.04 -56.87 -0.07
N GLU A 110 -19.92 -56.15 -1.19
CA GLU A 110 -19.54 -56.70 -2.51
C GLU A 110 -18.01 -56.74 -2.71
N LEU A 111 -17.22 -56.35 -1.70
CA LEU A 111 -15.77 -56.36 -1.74
C LEU A 111 -15.23 -57.63 -1.07
N ASP A 112 -14.37 -58.37 -1.75
CA ASP A 112 -13.79 -59.62 -1.24
C ASP A 112 -12.67 -59.42 -0.19
N ILE A 113 -12.23 -58.17 0.01
CA ILE A 113 -11.07 -57.82 0.83
C ILE A 113 -11.55 -57.05 2.06
N PRO A 114 -11.49 -57.63 3.27
CA PRO A 114 -12.01 -57.01 4.50
C PRO A 114 -11.46 -55.59 4.76
N PHE A 115 -10.18 -55.34 4.48
CA PHE A 115 -9.56 -54.02 4.63
C PHE A 115 -10.23 -52.93 3.77
N LEU A 116 -10.78 -53.29 2.60
CA LEU A 116 -11.45 -52.33 1.72
C LEU A 116 -12.90 -52.03 2.16
N GLN A 117 -13.47 -52.84 3.06
CA GLN A 117 -14.84 -52.73 3.55
C GLN A 117 -15.03 -51.68 4.66
N GLY A 118 -13.95 -51.22 5.30
CA GLY A 118 -14.07 -50.19 6.35
C GLY A 118 -12.88 -50.11 7.30
N PRO A 119 -13.00 -49.31 8.37
CA PRO A 119 -14.23 -48.67 8.84
C PRO A 119 -14.63 -47.44 8.00
N TRP A 120 -15.92 -47.36 7.62
CA TRP A 120 -16.50 -46.22 6.90
C TRP A 120 -17.67 -45.61 7.67
N THR A 121 -17.94 -44.33 7.48
CA THR A 121 -19.11 -43.66 8.07
C THR A 121 -20.43 -44.19 7.48
N ALA A 122 -21.53 -44.06 8.23
CA ALA A 122 -22.84 -44.59 7.82
C ALA A 122 -23.31 -44.06 6.45
N ASP A 123 -23.11 -42.77 6.17
CA ASP A 123 -23.44 -42.14 4.88
C ASP A 123 -22.57 -42.67 3.74
N THR A 124 -21.31 -43.01 4.00
CA THR A 124 -20.42 -43.64 3.02
C THR A 124 -20.92 -45.04 2.66
N LEU A 125 -21.37 -45.82 3.65
CA LEU A 125 -21.92 -47.16 3.45
C LEU A 125 -23.27 -47.12 2.71
N GLU A 126 -24.13 -46.15 3.04
CA GLU A 126 -25.42 -45.94 2.38
C GLU A 126 -25.27 -45.60 0.89
N HIS A 127 -24.39 -44.65 0.56
CA HIS A 127 -24.22 -44.14 -0.80
C HIS A 127 -23.31 -45.00 -1.70
N GLY A 128 -22.55 -45.92 -1.10
CA GLY A 128 -21.61 -46.79 -1.81
C GLY A 128 -20.23 -46.15 -2.01
N LEU A 129 -19.22 -46.99 -1.86
CA LEU A 129 -17.80 -46.65 -1.96
C LEU A 129 -17.40 -46.40 -3.41
N ILE A 130 -16.34 -45.60 -3.60
CA ILE A 130 -15.67 -45.50 -4.89
C ILE A 130 -14.55 -46.53 -4.91
N GLN A 131 -14.64 -47.52 -5.77
CA GLN A 131 -13.56 -48.48 -5.99
C GLN A 131 -12.72 -48.06 -7.18
N SER A 132 -11.40 -48.05 -7.00
CA SER A 132 -10.44 -47.86 -8.09
C SER A 132 -9.48 -49.04 -8.11
N TYR A 133 -9.49 -49.77 -9.22
CA TYR A 133 -8.58 -50.89 -9.46
C TYR A 133 -7.59 -50.49 -10.55
N VAL A 134 -6.31 -50.58 -10.25
CA VAL A 134 -5.23 -50.24 -11.19
C VAL A 134 -4.19 -51.35 -11.15
N GLU A 135 -3.76 -51.81 -12.31
CA GLU A 135 -2.64 -52.73 -12.46
C GLU A 135 -1.64 -52.18 -13.48
N SER A 136 -0.39 -52.59 -13.38
CA SER A 136 0.61 -52.22 -14.37
C SER A 136 0.38 -52.96 -15.69
N ASP A 137 0.53 -52.25 -16.82
CA ASP A 137 0.60 -52.87 -18.14
C ASP A 137 1.96 -53.58 -18.23
N THR A 138 2.06 -54.80 -17.70
CA THR A 138 3.33 -55.52 -17.51
C THR A 138 4.15 -55.61 -18.80
N PRO A 139 3.56 -55.92 -19.98
CA PRO A 139 4.29 -55.90 -21.25
C PRO A 139 4.99 -54.57 -21.58
N LYS A 140 4.41 -53.43 -21.17
CA LYS A 140 4.98 -52.10 -21.44
C LYS A 140 5.85 -51.55 -20.31
N SER A 141 5.49 -51.83 -19.07
CA SER A 141 6.12 -51.27 -17.87
C SER A 141 7.29 -52.11 -17.33
N GLY A 142 7.38 -53.40 -17.71
CA GLY A 142 8.42 -54.32 -17.26
C GLY A 142 8.34 -54.71 -15.77
N THR A 143 7.26 -54.33 -15.09
CA THR A 143 6.99 -54.67 -13.69
C THR A 143 5.52 -55.04 -13.51
N THR A 144 5.23 -55.96 -12.59
CA THR A 144 3.85 -56.39 -12.29
C THR A 144 3.45 -55.90 -10.91
N TRP A 145 2.39 -55.13 -10.81
CA TRP A 145 1.79 -54.78 -9.52
C TRP A 145 0.31 -54.46 -9.69
N ILE A 146 -0.44 -54.59 -8.60
CA ILE A 146 -1.88 -54.28 -8.53
C ILE A 146 -2.12 -53.36 -7.33
N ALA A 147 -2.92 -52.33 -7.53
CA ALA A 147 -3.43 -51.45 -6.48
C ALA A 147 -4.96 -51.40 -6.55
N ASN A 148 -5.62 -52.05 -5.60
CA ASN A 148 -7.07 -52.00 -5.42
C ASN A 148 -7.39 -51.05 -4.27
N GLN A 149 -8.18 -50.02 -4.55
CA GLN A 149 -8.46 -48.95 -3.60
C GLN A 149 -9.95 -48.76 -3.40
N THR A 150 -10.34 -48.40 -2.18
CA THR A 150 -11.67 -47.88 -1.86
C THR A 150 -11.56 -46.52 -1.21
N TRP A 151 -12.42 -45.59 -1.65
CA TRP A 151 -12.43 -44.22 -1.17
C TRP A 151 -13.74 -43.93 -0.46
N GLY A 152 -13.64 -43.24 0.67
CA GLY A 152 -14.77 -42.97 1.53
C GLY A 152 -14.47 -41.94 2.59
N ILE A 153 -15.40 -41.81 3.55
CA ILE A 153 -15.23 -40.98 4.73
C ILE A 153 -15.11 -41.89 5.94
N GLU A 154 -14.12 -41.60 6.79
CA GLU A 154 -13.87 -42.32 8.05
C GLU A 154 -13.81 -41.31 9.19
N GLU A 155 -14.20 -41.73 10.40
CA GLU A 155 -14.00 -40.95 11.62
C GLU A 155 -12.65 -41.30 12.25
N ILE A 156 -11.70 -40.38 12.19
CA ILE A 156 -10.35 -40.51 12.75
C ILE A 156 -10.18 -39.43 13.81
N ASP A 157 -9.84 -39.83 15.05
CA ASP A 157 -9.73 -38.93 16.21
C ASP A 157 -10.99 -38.07 16.45
N GLY A 158 -12.18 -38.61 16.14
CA GLY A 158 -13.47 -37.91 16.27
C GLY A 158 -13.78 -36.91 15.14
N GLU A 159 -12.96 -36.89 14.08
CA GLU A 159 -13.12 -36.04 12.91
C GLU A 159 -13.42 -36.86 11.64
N ARG A 160 -14.43 -36.46 10.86
CA ARG A 160 -14.71 -37.07 9.55
C ARG A 160 -13.62 -36.68 8.54
N ARG A 161 -12.90 -37.62 7.95
CA ARG A 161 -11.85 -37.33 6.94
C ARG A 161 -12.07 -38.09 5.65
N TYR A 162 -11.67 -37.49 4.54
CA TYR A 162 -11.61 -38.20 3.26
C TYR A 162 -10.42 -39.15 3.28
N VAL A 163 -10.68 -40.44 3.05
CA VAL A 163 -9.71 -41.51 3.20
C VAL A 163 -9.71 -42.40 1.97
N ARG A 164 -8.53 -42.91 1.61
CA ARG A 164 -8.37 -43.99 0.64
C ARG A 164 -7.70 -45.18 1.31
N HIS A 165 -8.34 -46.33 1.26
CA HIS A 165 -7.73 -47.61 1.62
C HIS A 165 -7.08 -48.17 0.36
N VAL A 166 -5.80 -48.56 0.45
CA VAL A 166 -5.02 -49.11 -0.66
C VAL A 166 -4.58 -50.52 -0.28
N LYS A 167 -5.09 -51.51 -1.02
CA LYS A 167 -4.59 -52.89 -1.03
C LYS A 167 -3.65 -53.04 -2.22
N PHE A 168 -2.37 -53.26 -1.96
CA PHE A 168 -1.32 -53.31 -2.96
C PHE A 168 -0.68 -54.69 -3.02
N THR A 169 -0.56 -55.24 -4.23
CA THR A 169 0.18 -56.47 -4.53
C THR A 169 1.40 -56.13 -5.38
N GLY A 170 2.60 -56.37 -4.86
CA GLY A 170 3.87 -56.05 -5.52
C GLY A 170 4.38 -57.11 -6.50
N PRO A 171 5.52 -56.85 -7.16
CA PRO A 171 6.11 -57.73 -8.19
C PRO A 171 6.50 -59.12 -7.70
N LYS A 172 6.74 -59.30 -6.40
CA LYS A 172 7.05 -60.60 -5.78
C LYS A 172 5.89 -61.07 -4.89
N ALA A 173 4.67 -60.65 -5.21
CA ALA A 173 3.47 -60.91 -4.43
C ALA A 173 3.52 -60.33 -3.01
N GLU A 174 4.27 -59.23 -2.80
CA GLU A 174 4.21 -58.48 -1.56
C GLU A 174 2.78 -57.96 -1.34
N ASP A 175 2.18 -58.24 -0.19
CA ASP A 175 0.83 -57.80 0.14
C ASP A 175 0.87 -56.67 1.19
N ILE A 176 0.47 -55.46 0.78
CA ILE A 176 0.56 -54.25 1.60
C ILE A 176 -0.82 -53.59 1.68
N GLU A 177 -1.26 -53.34 2.89
CA GLU A 177 -2.43 -52.51 3.19
C GLU A 177 -1.97 -51.16 3.73
N ALA A 178 -2.42 -50.08 3.10
CA ALA A 178 -2.05 -48.72 3.49
C ALA A 178 -3.25 -47.78 3.45
N LYS A 179 -3.31 -46.86 4.41
CA LYS A 179 -4.33 -45.82 4.49
C LYS A 179 -3.75 -44.48 4.05
N LEU A 180 -4.45 -43.76 3.19
CA LEU A 180 -4.15 -42.38 2.82
C LEU A 180 -5.22 -41.47 3.39
N VAL A 181 -4.84 -40.57 4.29
CA VAL A 181 -5.76 -39.65 4.97
C VAL A 181 -5.57 -38.24 4.43
N TYR A 182 -6.68 -37.57 4.13
CA TYR A 182 -6.66 -36.24 3.52
C TYR A 182 -7.41 -35.20 4.35
N ASP A 183 -6.74 -34.08 4.56
CA ASP A 183 -7.26 -32.89 5.21
C ASP A 183 -7.97 -31.99 4.21
N TYR A 184 -9.21 -31.59 4.49
CA TYR A 184 -9.91 -30.57 3.70
C TYR A 184 -9.24 -29.20 3.91
N ALA A 185 -8.82 -28.52 2.84
CA ALA A 185 -7.97 -27.32 2.95
C ALA A 185 -8.28 -26.19 1.95
N PRO A 186 -8.24 -24.91 2.39
CA PRO A 186 -8.33 -24.43 3.77
C PRO A 186 -9.80 -24.34 4.23
N ALA A 187 -10.12 -24.82 5.45
CA ALA A 187 -11.43 -24.53 6.02
C ALA A 187 -11.50 -23.04 6.43
N PRO A 188 -12.61 -22.36 6.12
CA PRO A 188 -12.82 -20.98 6.51
C PRO A 188 -12.76 -20.78 8.03
N LEU A 189 -12.08 -19.72 8.51
CA LEU A 189 -11.98 -19.38 9.94
C LEU A 189 -13.33 -19.22 10.62
N PHE A 190 -14.28 -18.64 9.89
CA PHE A 190 -15.60 -18.30 10.42
C PHE A 190 -16.61 -19.46 10.29
N ASN A 191 -16.19 -20.61 9.78
CA ASN A 191 -16.93 -21.85 9.97
C ASN A 191 -16.51 -22.45 11.32
N ILE A 192 -17.19 -22.03 12.38
CA ILE A 192 -16.90 -22.45 13.75
C ILE A 192 -17.53 -23.83 13.98
N ASP A 193 -16.73 -24.81 14.34
CA ASP A 193 -17.17 -26.13 14.79
C ASP A 193 -16.35 -26.48 16.05
N ILE A 194 -16.93 -26.27 17.22
CA ILE A 194 -16.22 -26.46 18.50
C ILE A 194 -17.08 -27.30 19.44
N ARG A 195 -16.46 -28.28 20.08
CA ARG A 195 -17.03 -29.04 21.20
C ARG A 195 -16.46 -28.51 22.52
N VAL A 196 -17.27 -27.87 23.35
CA VAL A 196 -16.87 -27.38 24.68
C VAL A 196 -17.85 -27.86 25.73
N ALA A 197 -17.35 -28.48 26.80
CA ALA A 197 -18.13 -28.92 27.96
C ALA A 197 -19.38 -29.77 27.59
N GLY A 198 -19.22 -30.71 26.65
CA GLY A 198 -20.30 -31.58 26.17
C GLY A 198 -21.31 -30.93 25.23
N ARG A 199 -21.15 -29.64 24.89
CA ARG A 199 -21.97 -28.94 23.89
C ARG A 199 -21.21 -28.84 22.56
N HIS A 200 -21.91 -29.12 21.47
CA HIS A 200 -21.41 -29.00 20.11
C HIS A 200 -21.98 -27.72 19.49
N ILE A 201 -21.12 -26.75 19.16
CA ILE A 201 -21.50 -25.47 18.57
C ILE A 201 -21.00 -25.47 17.12
N VAL A 202 -21.93 -25.42 16.17
CA VAL A 202 -21.65 -25.34 14.73
C VAL A 202 -22.25 -24.05 14.16
N LEU A 203 -21.39 -23.14 13.71
CA LEU A 203 -21.75 -21.88 13.05
C LEU A 203 -21.04 -21.84 11.69
N PRO A 204 -21.69 -22.32 10.60
CA PRO A 204 -21.07 -22.37 9.28
C PRO A 204 -21.27 -21.03 8.55
N ILE A 205 -20.77 -19.93 9.13
CA ILE A 205 -21.04 -18.55 8.68
C ILE A 205 -20.71 -18.37 7.20
N GLU A 206 -19.58 -18.88 6.75
CA GLU A 206 -19.10 -18.70 5.38
C GLU A 206 -19.96 -19.51 4.41
N THR A 207 -20.35 -20.72 4.81
CA THR A 207 -21.27 -21.56 4.04
C THR A 207 -22.65 -20.90 3.92
N ILE A 208 -23.16 -20.29 4.99
CA ILE A 208 -24.43 -19.55 4.98
C ILE A 208 -24.32 -18.37 4.01
N ILE A 209 -23.27 -17.56 4.10
CA ILE A 209 -23.05 -16.43 3.18
C ILE A 209 -23.02 -16.92 1.73
N ILE A 210 -22.26 -17.99 1.44
CA ILE A 210 -22.15 -18.57 0.11
C ILE A 210 -23.51 -19.00 -0.44
N LYS A 211 -24.32 -19.69 0.38
CA LYS A 211 -25.65 -20.19 -0.01
C LYS A 211 -26.61 -19.02 -0.24
N THR A 212 -26.66 -18.05 0.69
CA THR A 212 -27.57 -16.90 0.64
C THR A 212 -27.27 -15.95 -0.51
N THR A 213 -25.99 -15.69 -0.82
CA THR A 213 -25.61 -14.74 -1.88
C THR A 213 -25.47 -15.39 -3.26
N ARG A 214 -25.61 -16.72 -3.39
CA ARG A 214 -25.47 -17.45 -4.67
C ARG A 214 -26.33 -16.88 -5.81
N PRO A 215 -27.59 -16.44 -5.61
CA PRO A 215 -28.38 -15.85 -6.68
C PRO A 215 -27.79 -14.54 -7.23
N LEU A 216 -26.99 -13.84 -6.43
CA LEU A 216 -26.42 -12.53 -6.75
C LEU A 216 -25.07 -12.62 -7.48
N THR A 217 -24.54 -13.82 -7.70
CA THR A 217 -23.25 -14.03 -8.40
C THR A 217 -23.40 -14.12 -9.93
N SER A 218 -24.54 -13.69 -10.48
CA SER A 218 -24.78 -13.68 -11.92
C SER A 218 -23.83 -12.67 -12.61
N PRO A 219 -23.17 -13.04 -13.72
CA PRO A 219 -22.33 -12.11 -14.49
C PRO A 219 -23.10 -10.87 -14.97
N TRP A 220 -24.39 -10.99 -15.29
CA TRP A 220 -25.22 -9.87 -15.73
C TRP A 220 -25.48 -8.85 -14.63
N ILE A 221 -25.76 -9.33 -13.41
CA ILE A 221 -25.92 -8.46 -12.23
C ILE A 221 -24.61 -7.71 -11.98
N PHE A 222 -23.48 -8.40 -12.06
CA PHE A 222 -22.17 -7.79 -11.93
C PHE A 222 -21.93 -6.68 -12.98
N ILE A 223 -22.23 -6.93 -14.25
CA ILE A 223 -22.06 -5.93 -15.33
C ILE A 223 -22.91 -4.69 -15.07
N ILE A 224 -24.18 -4.86 -14.70
CA ILE A 224 -25.09 -3.75 -14.40
C ILE A 224 -24.58 -2.93 -13.21
N LEU A 225 -24.17 -3.61 -12.13
CA LEU A 225 -23.63 -2.93 -10.94
C LEU A 225 -22.27 -2.27 -11.20
N ALA A 226 -21.43 -2.84 -12.06
CA ALA A 226 -20.19 -2.21 -12.47
C ALA A 226 -20.45 -0.92 -13.26
N ALA A 227 -21.41 -0.93 -14.19
CA ALA A 227 -21.81 0.29 -14.90
C ALA A 227 -22.41 1.34 -13.94
N ALA A 228 -23.28 0.92 -13.02
CA ALA A 228 -23.85 1.80 -12.00
C ALA A 228 -22.77 2.40 -11.08
N TYR A 229 -21.77 1.59 -10.68
CA TYR A 229 -20.61 2.06 -9.91
C TYR A 229 -19.83 3.12 -10.68
N ILE A 230 -19.47 2.87 -11.95
CA ILE A 230 -18.68 3.82 -12.76
C ILE A 230 -19.43 5.15 -12.89
N ILE A 231 -20.74 5.10 -13.19
CA ILE A 231 -21.59 6.29 -13.31
C ILE A 231 -21.66 7.04 -11.97
N GLY A 232 -21.99 6.34 -10.87
CA GLY A 232 -22.09 6.94 -9.55
C GLY A 232 -20.78 7.54 -9.06
N PHE A 233 -19.66 6.84 -9.28
CA PHE A 233 -18.32 7.29 -8.95
C PHE A 233 -17.91 8.52 -9.77
N ALA A 234 -18.27 8.59 -11.05
CA ALA A 234 -18.04 9.77 -11.89
C ALA A 234 -18.84 10.98 -11.39
N PHE A 235 -20.09 10.80 -10.96
CA PHE A 235 -20.86 11.88 -10.33
C PHE A 235 -20.26 12.35 -9.00
N PHE A 236 -19.74 11.42 -8.18
CA PHE A 236 -19.00 11.74 -6.96
C PHE A 236 -17.74 12.56 -7.26
N ALA A 237 -16.94 12.13 -8.24
CA ALA A 237 -15.72 12.84 -8.63
C ALA A 237 -16.04 14.23 -9.17
N ARG A 238 -17.12 14.35 -9.97
CA ARG A 238 -17.64 15.63 -10.45
C ARG A 238 -17.99 16.56 -9.29
N ALA A 239 -18.74 16.07 -8.30
CA ALA A 239 -19.11 16.85 -7.12
C ALA A 239 -17.91 17.23 -6.24
N GLN A 240 -16.93 16.35 -6.12
CA GLN A 240 -15.70 16.56 -5.34
C GLN A 240 -14.84 17.69 -5.91
N SER A 241 -14.66 17.76 -7.22
CA SER A 241 -13.60 18.60 -7.79
C SER A 241 -14.00 19.49 -8.97
N PHE A 242 -15.10 19.20 -9.67
CA PHE A 242 -15.39 19.80 -10.98
C PHE A 242 -16.66 20.68 -11.02
N LEU A 243 -17.34 20.86 -9.88
CA LEU A 243 -18.47 21.81 -9.77
C LEU A 243 -18.04 23.22 -9.36
N THR A 244 -16.84 23.36 -8.79
CA THR A 244 -16.23 24.66 -8.48
C THR A 244 -15.28 25.09 -9.60
N PRO A 245 -15.17 26.40 -9.89
CA PRO A 245 -14.22 26.89 -10.88
C PRO A 245 -12.80 26.37 -10.61
N PRO A 246 -12.10 25.79 -11.60
CA PRO A 246 -10.76 25.24 -11.40
C PRO A 246 -9.77 26.25 -10.81
N SER A 247 -9.86 27.52 -11.19
CA SER A 247 -9.01 28.61 -10.69
C SER A 247 -9.20 28.92 -9.20
N SER A 248 -10.34 28.54 -8.61
CA SER A 248 -10.61 28.73 -7.19
C SER A 248 -10.10 27.56 -6.33
N PHE A 249 -9.84 26.40 -6.92
CA PHE A 249 -9.47 25.23 -6.13
C PHE A 249 -7.97 25.24 -5.88
N ILE A 250 -7.58 25.42 -4.61
CA ILE A 250 -6.19 25.56 -4.20
C ILE A 250 -5.73 24.38 -3.32
N GLY A 251 -4.42 24.13 -3.30
CA GLY A 251 -3.80 23.12 -2.44
C GLY A 251 -3.54 23.65 -1.03
N CYS A 252 -3.32 22.76 -0.06
CA CYS A 252 -3.08 23.14 1.34
C CYS A 252 -1.81 23.98 1.58
N THR A 253 -0.85 23.98 0.64
CA THR A 253 0.40 24.75 0.70
C THR A 253 0.35 26.04 -0.14
N SER A 254 -0.82 26.42 -0.65
CA SER A 254 -0.96 27.60 -1.51
C SER A 254 -0.78 28.87 -0.67
N THR A 255 -0.03 29.82 -1.21
CA THR A 255 0.37 31.09 -0.59
C THR A 255 0.39 32.18 -1.66
N PHE A 256 0.35 33.45 -1.24
CA PHE A 256 0.55 34.62 -2.12
C PHE A 256 2.00 35.06 -2.21
N TYR A 257 2.86 34.59 -1.30
CA TYR A 257 4.28 34.93 -1.29
C TYR A 257 5.12 33.66 -1.19
N LEU A 258 5.96 33.44 -2.19
CA LEU A 258 6.64 32.18 -2.45
C LEU A 258 7.88 31.95 -1.57
N ALA A 259 8.30 30.70 -1.51
CA ALA A 259 9.48 30.28 -0.75
C ALA A 259 10.79 30.72 -1.39
N ASN A 260 11.89 30.64 -0.62
CA ASN A 260 13.28 30.82 -1.08
C ASN A 260 13.50 31.99 -2.04
N ASN A 261 12.90 33.14 -1.72
CA ASN A 261 13.06 34.38 -2.49
C ASN A 261 12.60 34.29 -3.97
N GLN A 262 11.67 33.37 -4.27
CA GLN A 262 11.11 33.22 -5.62
C GLN A 262 10.27 34.42 -6.08
N CYS A 263 9.88 35.33 -5.18
CA CYS A 263 9.23 36.59 -5.54
C CYS A 263 10.20 37.64 -6.10
N GLY A 264 11.52 37.43 -5.97
CA GLY A 264 12.54 38.32 -6.50
C GLY A 264 12.63 39.68 -5.80
N GLN A 265 13.28 40.62 -6.49
CA GLN A 265 13.53 41.98 -6.01
C GLN A 265 12.21 42.68 -5.66
N ASP A 266 12.14 43.25 -4.46
CA ASP A 266 10.98 43.93 -3.87
C ASP A 266 9.68 43.09 -3.82
N GLY A 267 9.78 41.79 -4.11
CA GLY A 267 8.65 40.88 -4.21
C GLY A 267 7.91 40.94 -5.56
N ASP A 268 8.37 41.71 -6.54
CA ASP A 268 7.65 42.03 -7.78
C ASP A 268 7.07 40.80 -8.51
N GLY A 269 7.74 39.64 -8.44
CA GLY A 269 7.29 38.39 -9.06
C GLY A 269 6.04 37.76 -8.43
N CYS A 270 5.65 38.21 -7.23
CA CYS A 270 4.47 37.74 -6.51
C CYS A 270 3.33 38.78 -6.47
N GLY A 271 3.50 39.92 -7.15
CA GLY A 271 2.45 40.93 -7.30
C GLY A 271 1.34 40.49 -8.25
N PRO A 272 0.20 41.21 -8.29
CA PRO A 272 -0.12 42.39 -7.47
C PRO A 272 -0.47 42.05 -6.02
N PHE A 273 -0.19 42.97 -5.09
CA PHE A 273 -0.34 42.74 -3.65
C PHE A 273 -1.59 43.37 -3.03
N ASP A 274 -2.36 44.15 -3.79
CA ASP A 274 -3.49 44.92 -3.31
C ASP A 274 -4.72 44.80 -4.22
N ALA A 275 -5.86 45.25 -3.70
CA ALA A 275 -7.12 45.48 -4.41
C ALA A 275 -7.64 44.30 -5.26
N SER A 276 -7.30 43.07 -4.86
CA SER A 276 -7.76 41.84 -5.51
C SER A 276 -8.45 40.93 -4.52
N SER A 277 -9.73 40.65 -4.79
CA SER A 277 -10.49 39.61 -4.11
C SER A 277 -10.22 38.27 -4.76
N PHE A 278 -10.02 37.23 -3.95
CA PHE A 278 -9.83 35.87 -4.42
C PHE A 278 -10.81 34.93 -3.74
N ASP A 279 -11.62 34.25 -4.56
CA ASP A 279 -12.50 33.17 -4.13
C ASP A 279 -11.73 31.85 -4.18
N PHE A 280 -11.70 31.12 -3.07
CA PHE A 280 -10.94 29.89 -2.95
C PHE A 280 -11.78 28.74 -2.42
N ARG A 281 -11.41 27.52 -2.80
CA ARG A 281 -11.86 26.25 -2.24
C ARG A 281 -10.65 25.50 -1.71
N CYS A 282 -10.75 25.05 -0.47
CA CYS A 282 -9.75 24.24 0.19
C CYS A 282 -10.23 22.81 0.42
N PRO A 283 -9.34 21.81 0.26
CA PRO A 283 -9.65 20.46 0.68
C PRO A 283 -9.73 20.34 2.21
N ALA A 284 -10.32 19.25 2.69
CA ALA A 284 -10.28 18.90 4.11
C ALA A 284 -8.86 18.55 4.57
N GLN A 285 -8.66 18.58 5.89
CA GLN A 285 -7.44 18.13 6.58
C GLN A 285 -6.17 18.95 6.26
N CYS A 286 -6.30 20.21 5.80
CA CYS A 286 -5.13 21.07 5.57
C CYS A 286 -4.39 21.49 6.84
N ASP A 287 -5.00 21.34 8.02
CA ASP A 287 -4.35 21.48 9.32
C ASP A 287 -3.18 20.51 9.53
N ASN A 288 -3.21 19.39 8.81
CA ASN A 288 -2.20 18.35 8.91
C ASN A 288 -1.01 18.53 7.96
N VAL A 289 -1.05 19.53 7.08
CA VAL A 289 0.02 19.78 6.10
C VAL A 289 1.06 20.69 6.75
N ILE A 290 2.25 20.12 6.95
CA ILE A 290 3.33 20.74 7.73
C ILE A 290 4.56 21.00 6.89
N LEU A 291 5.35 22.00 7.29
CA LEU A 291 6.68 22.23 6.75
C LEU A 291 7.63 21.07 7.12
N GLN A 292 8.20 20.41 6.11
CA GLN A 292 9.18 19.33 6.30
C GLN A 292 10.60 19.87 6.51
N ASN A 293 10.91 21.04 5.94
CA ASN A 293 12.15 21.77 6.15
C ASN A 293 11.88 23.06 6.94
N PRO A 294 12.85 23.58 7.71
CA PRO A 294 12.69 24.84 8.42
C PRO A 294 12.41 26.01 7.48
N ARG A 295 11.47 26.87 7.87
CA ARG A 295 11.16 28.14 7.22
C ARG A 295 11.42 29.26 8.19
N THR A 296 12.34 30.18 7.85
CA THR A 296 12.59 31.35 8.70
C THR A 296 11.61 32.49 8.38
N VAL A 297 11.05 33.08 9.43
CA VAL A 297 10.18 34.27 9.40
C VAL A 297 10.72 35.26 10.43
N GLY A 298 11.22 36.42 9.98
CA GLY A 298 11.96 37.34 10.85
C GLY A 298 13.15 36.67 11.55
N ASN A 299 13.16 36.58 12.88
CA ASN A 299 14.19 35.86 13.63
C ASN A 299 13.77 34.47 14.12
N GLU A 300 12.58 33.97 13.75
CA GLU A 300 12.06 32.67 14.18
C GLU A 300 12.13 31.63 13.05
N GLN A 301 12.36 30.36 13.41
CA GLN A 301 12.31 29.22 12.49
C GLN A 301 11.08 28.35 12.78
N ILE A 302 10.27 28.13 11.74
CA ILE A 302 9.09 27.26 11.77
C ILE A 302 9.44 25.92 11.11
N VAL A 303 9.15 24.80 11.79
CA VAL A 303 9.31 23.45 11.23
C VAL A 303 8.26 22.51 11.84
N PHE A 304 7.83 21.50 11.10
CA PHE A 304 6.87 20.46 11.51
C PHE A 304 5.48 20.97 11.96
N LYS A 305 5.11 22.19 11.56
CA LYS A 305 3.77 22.76 11.70
C LYS A 305 3.37 23.50 10.42
N PRO A 306 2.08 23.79 10.18
CA PRO A 306 1.65 24.64 9.08
C PRO A 306 2.29 26.03 9.17
N LEU A 307 2.59 26.66 8.03
CA LEU A 307 3.12 28.03 7.99
C LEU A 307 1.99 29.03 8.21
N LEU A 308 1.98 29.70 9.36
CA LEU A 308 0.96 30.68 9.74
C LEU A 308 1.62 31.88 10.43
N VAL A 309 1.35 33.08 9.93
CA VAL A 309 1.89 34.34 10.45
C VAL A 309 0.77 35.37 10.53
N GLY A 310 0.48 35.87 11.75
CA GLY A 310 -0.59 36.84 12.00
C GLY A 310 -1.94 36.24 12.44
N GLY A 311 -3.02 36.97 12.21
CA GLY A 311 -4.39 36.60 12.55
C GLY A 311 -4.88 37.08 13.92
N GLY A 312 -4.00 37.67 14.75
CA GLY A 312 -4.33 38.07 16.13
C GLY A 312 -4.88 39.48 16.30
N ASP A 313 -4.95 40.27 15.22
CA ASP A 313 -5.58 41.59 15.21
C ASP A 313 -7.09 41.52 15.00
N VAL A 314 -7.79 42.65 15.16
CA VAL A 314 -9.26 42.74 15.09
C VAL A 314 -9.81 42.23 13.75
N ASN A 315 -9.06 42.43 12.66
CA ASN A 315 -9.47 42.03 11.31
C ASN A 315 -8.92 40.66 10.89
N MET A 316 -8.24 39.93 11.80
CA MET A 316 -7.60 38.64 11.53
C MET A 316 -6.73 38.65 10.26
N THR A 317 -5.77 39.57 10.22
CA THR A 317 -4.88 39.82 9.10
C THR A 317 -3.73 38.80 9.09
N TYR A 318 -3.60 38.05 8.00
CA TYR A 318 -2.54 37.07 7.80
C TYR A 318 -1.49 37.58 6.81
N ARG A 319 -0.24 37.17 7.00
CA ARG A 319 0.86 37.45 6.06
C ARG A 319 0.72 36.59 4.81
N GLY A 320 1.11 37.12 3.65
CA GLY A 320 0.92 36.51 2.33
C GLY A 320 1.59 35.13 2.12
N ASP A 321 2.59 34.77 2.91
CA ASP A 321 3.21 33.44 2.89
C ASP A 321 2.55 32.42 3.83
N SER A 322 1.49 32.82 4.56
CA SER A 322 0.70 31.87 5.35
C SER A 322 -0.05 30.90 4.44
N PHE A 323 -0.10 29.62 4.81
CA PHE A 323 -0.90 28.62 4.10
C PHE A 323 -2.38 29.00 4.19
N ILE A 324 -2.97 29.40 3.04
CA ILE A 324 -4.31 30.00 2.97
C ILE A 324 -5.36 29.10 3.63
N CYS A 325 -5.33 27.79 3.33
CA CYS A 325 -6.29 26.84 3.88
C CYS A 325 -6.14 26.62 5.38
N ALA A 326 -4.92 26.59 5.91
CA ALA A 326 -4.69 26.48 7.34
C ALA A 326 -5.11 27.76 8.08
N ALA A 327 -4.85 28.94 7.49
CA ALA A 327 -5.30 30.23 8.02
C ALA A 327 -6.83 30.32 8.03
N ALA A 328 -7.50 29.83 6.99
CA ALA A 328 -8.96 29.79 6.91
C ALA A 328 -9.58 28.87 7.98
N ILE A 329 -8.94 27.74 8.30
CA ILE A 329 -9.34 26.88 9.42
C ILE A 329 -9.13 27.61 10.75
N GLN A 330 -7.96 28.23 10.96
CA GLN A 330 -7.64 28.96 12.19
C GLN A 330 -8.65 30.11 12.44
N ALA A 331 -9.00 30.85 11.39
CA ALA A 331 -9.98 31.94 11.40
C ALA A 331 -11.44 31.46 11.50
N GLY A 332 -11.72 30.15 11.37
CA GLY A 332 -13.07 29.60 11.43
C GLY A 332 -13.91 29.83 10.14
N VAL A 333 -13.27 30.17 9.03
CA VAL A 333 -13.92 30.38 7.72
C VAL A 333 -14.33 29.05 7.09
N ILE A 334 -13.52 28.00 7.28
CA ILE A 334 -13.78 26.66 6.74
C ILE A 334 -13.61 25.58 7.82
N SER A 335 -14.14 24.38 7.55
CA SER A 335 -14.05 23.23 8.47
C SER A 335 -12.78 22.43 8.24
N GLN A 336 -12.15 21.96 9.32
CA GLN A 336 -11.06 20.99 9.26
C GLN A 336 -11.48 19.67 8.59
N GLN A 337 -12.70 19.19 8.86
CA GLN A 337 -13.17 17.87 8.46
C GLN A 337 -13.72 17.82 7.03
N LYS A 338 -14.33 18.92 6.56
CA LYS A 338 -14.96 19.01 5.24
C LYS A 338 -14.32 20.02 4.30
N GLY A 339 -13.25 20.70 4.73
CA GLY A 339 -12.72 21.83 3.98
C GLY A 339 -13.77 22.94 3.86
N GLY A 340 -13.75 23.65 2.74
CA GLY A 340 -14.78 24.65 2.44
C GLY A 340 -14.34 25.63 1.38
N CYS A 341 -15.21 26.61 1.11
CA CYS A 341 -14.87 27.77 0.31
C CYS A 341 -14.83 29.00 1.19
N GLY A 342 -14.00 29.94 0.81
CA GLY A 342 -13.97 31.27 1.38
C GLY A 342 -13.63 32.29 0.31
N SER A 343 -13.72 33.54 0.70
CA SER A 343 -13.21 34.65 -0.09
C SER A 343 -12.27 35.45 0.78
N LEU A 344 -11.23 36.00 0.18
CA LEU A 344 -10.28 36.87 0.86
C LEU A 344 -9.98 38.09 0.00
N ASN A 345 -9.45 39.13 0.62
CA ASN A 345 -8.95 40.31 -0.07
C ASN A 345 -7.47 40.53 0.27
N LEU A 346 -6.67 40.82 -0.75
CA LEU A 346 -5.30 41.30 -0.56
C LEU A 346 -5.32 42.77 -0.17
N ILE A 347 -4.65 43.11 0.93
CA ILE A 347 -4.64 44.47 1.50
C ILE A 347 -3.27 45.17 1.35
N GLY A 348 -2.31 44.55 0.65
CA GLY A 348 -0.98 45.10 0.42
C GLY A 348 -0.11 45.14 1.67
N ASN A 349 0.65 46.24 1.80
CA ASN A 349 1.56 46.47 2.93
C ASN A 349 0.81 46.42 4.26
N PHE A 350 1.26 45.56 5.16
CA PHE A 350 0.78 45.51 6.54
C PHE A 350 1.96 45.47 7.51
N THR A 351 1.77 46.07 8.68
CA THR A 351 2.81 46.15 9.71
C THR A 351 2.30 45.51 10.99
N ASN A 352 3.18 44.76 11.67
CA ASN A 352 2.93 44.17 12.98
C ASN A 352 1.82 43.10 12.98
N PHE A 353 2.14 41.92 12.46
CA PHE A 353 1.28 40.74 12.52
C PHE A 353 1.29 40.15 13.93
N LEU A 354 0.14 40.08 14.57
CA LEU A 354 0.00 39.54 15.93
C LEU A 354 -0.22 38.02 15.91
N PRO A 355 0.48 37.24 16.76
CA PRO A 355 0.27 35.81 16.86
C PRO A 355 -1.14 35.49 17.39
N PHE A 356 -1.67 34.35 16.98
CA PHE A 356 -3.02 33.92 17.30
C PHE A 356 -3.06 32.41 17.49
N THR A 357 -3.96 31.92 18.35
CA THR A 357 -4.22 30.49 18.52
C THR A 357 -5.71 30.26 18.53
N SER A 358 -6.19 29.43 17.61
CA SER A 358 -7.60 29.06 17.50
C SER A 358 -7.74 27.79 16.66
N HIS A 359 -8.83 27.04 16.86
CA HIS A 359 -9.12 25.80 16.14
C HIS A 359 -7.96 24.79 16.09
N GLY A 360 -7.14 24.74 17.15
CA GLY A 360 -5.98 23.83 17.24
C GLY A 360 -4.75 24.26 16.43
N LEU A 361 -4.76 25.46 15.85
CA LEU A 361 -3.65 26.03 15.07
C LEU A 361 -3.09 27.27 15.76
N THR A 362 -1.77 27.40 15.73
CA THR A 362 -1.02 28.52 16.33
C THR A 362 -0.17 29.19 15.26
N SER A 363 -0.34 30.49 15.10
CA SER A 363 0.47 31.35 14.23
C SER A 363 1.55 32.06 15.04
N ILE A 364 2.61 32.49 14.36
CA ILE A 364 3.63 33.36 14.96
C ILE A 364 3.36 34.84 14.64
N GLY A 365 4.03 35.73 15.36
CA GLY A 365 4.01 37.16 15.08
C GLY A 365 5.06 37.56 14.05
N PHE A 366 4.90 38.75 13.48
CA PHE A 366 5.93 39.39 12.65
C PHE A 366 5.89 40.90 12.91
N PRO A 367 6.78 41.42 13.78
CA PRO A 367 6.64 42.77 14.37
C PRO A 367 7.13 43.90 13.45
N THR A 368 7.13 43.71 12.14
CA THR A 368 7.59 44.70 11.15
C THR A 368 6.71 44.69 9.91
N VAL A 369 7.13 45.37 8.85
CA VAL A 369 6.36 45.54 7.61
C VAL A 369 6.55 44.37 6.64
N PHE A 370 5.48 43.95 5.99
CA PHE A 370 5.53 42.97 4.91
C PHE A 370 4.60 43.38 3.75
N PRO A 371 4.99 43.15 2.48
CA PRO A 371 4.29 43.73 1.33
C PRO A 371 2.98 43.06 0.94
N SER A 372 2.76 41.82 1.39
CA SER A 372 1.56 41.06 1.07
C SER A 372 0.84 40.61 2.34
N ALA A 373 -0.39 41.03 2.52
CA ALA A 373 -1.27 40.59 3.58
C ALA A 373 -2.67 40.34 3.04
N PHE A 374 -3.41 39.45 3.70
CA PHE A 374 -4.78 39.15 3.35
C PHE A 374 -5.69 39.04 4.56
N GLN A 375 -6.97 39.34 4.31
CA GLN A 375 -8.06 39.21 5.28
C GLN A 375 -9.21 38.42 4.64
N PHE A 376 -9.88 37.59 5.43
CA PHE A 376 -11.02 36.83 4.95
C PHE A 376 -12.29 37.69 4.92
N LEU A 377 -13.11 37.49 3.89
CA LEU A 377 -14.42 38.11 3.74
C LEU A 377 -15.50 37.24 4.38
N GLY A 378 -16.59 37.85 4.84
CA GLY A 378 -17.68 37.14 5.53
C GLY A 378 -18.59 36.27 4.65
N SER A 379 -18.43 36.33 3.33
CA SER A 379 -19.24 35.54 2.39
C SER A 379 -18.45 35.23 1.12
N THR A 380 -18.80 34.14 0.45
CA THR A 380 -18.23 33.73 -0.84
C THR A 380 -19.34 33.46 -1.86
N SER A 381 -19.04 33.66 -3.14
CA SER A 381 -19.95 33.34 -4.25
C SER A 381 -19.96 31.84 -4.60
N LEU A 382 -18.96 31.09 -4.11
CA LEU A 382 -18.76 29.69 -4.42
C LEU A 382 -19.81 28.78 -3.77
N SER A 383 -20.12 27.69 -4.47
CA SER A 383 -21.01 26.63 -4.00
C SER A 383 -20.34 25.26 -4.16
N HIS A 384 -20.95 24.19 -3.62
CA HIS A 384 -20.39 22.82 -3.68
C HIS A 384 -19.01 22.67 -3.04
N CYS A 385 -18.83 23.29 -1.87
CA CYS A 385 -17.53 23.47 -1.22
C CYS A 385 -17.08 22.32 -0.32
N ALA A 386 -17.96 21.37 -0.04
CA ALA A 386 -17.65 20.24 0.84
C ALA A 386 -16.68 19.27 0.15
N ASP A 387 -15.63 18.88 0.88
CA ASP A 387 -14.76 17.77 0.51
C ASP A 387 -15.44 16.44 0.87
N LEU A 388 -15.74 15.65 -0.16
CA LEU A 388 -16.47 14.39 -0.15
C LEU A 388 -15.55 13.16 -0.11
N ARG A 389 -14.24 13.31 0.17
CA ARG A 389 -13.29 12.19 0.17
C ARG A 389 -13.68 11.07 1.13
N ASN A 390 -14.27 11.40 2.28
CA ASN A 390 -14.65 10.44 3.30
C ASN A 390 -15.91 9.68 2.86
N GLU A 391 -16.88 10.37 2.27
CA GLU A 391 -18.08 9.78 1.69
C GLU A 391 -17.71 8.85 0.52
N ALA A 392 -16.76 9.25 -0.33
CA ALA A 392 -16.23 8.41 -1.40
C ALA A 392 -15.47 7.18 -0.88
N LEU A 393 -14.75 7.31 0.23
CA LEU A 393 -14.10 6.20 0.91
C LEU A 393 -15.12 5.19 1.42
N VAL A 394 -16.16 5.65 2.14
CA VAL A 394 -17.23 4.77 2.63
C VAL A 394 -17.90 4.04 1.47
N PHE A 395 -18.23 4.75 0.39
CA PHE A 395 -18.80 4.15 -0.81
C PHE A 395 -17.91 3.04 -1.39
N ASN A 396 -16.61 3.31 -1.56
CA ASN A 396 -15.69 2.33 -2.12
C ASN A 396 -15.40 1.14 -1.18
N VAL A 397 -15.37 1.36 0.15
CA VAL A 397 -15.25 0.28 1.14
C VAL A 397 -16.45 -0.65 1.07
N LEU A 398 -17.67 -0.09 0.96
CA LEU A 398 -18.90 -0.88 0.82
C LEU A 398 -18.91 -1.68 -0.50
N VAL A 399 -18.54 -1.04 -1.62
CA VAL A 399 -18.47 -1.69 -2.94
C VAL A 399 -17.42 -2.81 -2.94
N THR A 400 -16.22 -2.55 -2.44
CA THR A 400 -15.17 -3.58 -2.35
C THR A 400 -15.57 -4.73 -1.43
N SER A 401 -16.25 -4.46 -0.30
CA SER A 401 -16.79 -5.50 0.57
C SER A 401 -17.87 -6.33 -0.12
N ALA A 402 -18.78 -5.69 -0.86
CA ALA A 402 -19.81 -6.37 -1.64
C ALA A 402 -19.23 -7.25 -2.75
N LEU A 403 -18.10 -6.87 -3.36
CA LEU A 403 -17.39 -7.69 -4.33
C LEU A 403 -16.89 -9.01 -3.73
N PHE A 404 -16.36 -8.99 -2.50
CA PHE A 404 -15.90 -10.18 -1.80
C PHE A 404 -17.04 -11.04 -1.24
N ILE A 405 -18.06 -10.43 -0.65
CA ILE A 405 -19.08 -11.14 0.14
C ILE A 405 -20.29 -11.55 -0.71
N ILE A 406 -20.75 -10.65 -1.57
CA ILE A 406 -22.03 -10.76 -2.28
C ILE A 406 -21.81 -11.21 -3.72
N LEU A 407 -21.14 -10.39 -4.53
CA LEU A 407 -21.06 -10.58 -5.99
C LEU A 407 -20.11 -11.72 -6.38
N ARG A 408 -19.02 -11.90 -5.60
CA ARG A 408 -18.06 -13.01 -5.72
C ARG A 408 -17.66 -13.36 -7.17
N PRO A 409 -17.23 -12.37 -7.99
CA PRO A 409 -16.80 -12.66 -9.35
C PRO A 409 -15.55 -13.56 -9.35
N LYS A 410 -15.11 -14.00 -10.54
CA LYS A 410 -13.86 -14.77 -10.64
C LYS A 410 -12.71 -13.96 -10.02
N SER A 411 -11.75 -14.62 -9.36
CA SER A 411 -10.68 -13.93 -8.60
C SER A 411 -9.88 -12.93 -9.44
N ILE A 412 -9.68 -13.19 -10.73
CA ILE A 412 -9.01 -12.24 -11.63
C ILE A 412 -9.83 -10.95 -11.83
N VAL A 413 -11.16 -11.06 -11.90
CA VAL A 413 -12.06 -9.91 -12.02
C VAL A 413 -12.09 -9.13 -10.71
N LEU A 414 -12.20 -9.83 -9.57
CA LEU A 414 -12.11 -9.22 -8.24
C LEU A 414 -10.81 -8.43 -8.06
N TYR A 415 -9.68 -9.01 -8.47
CA TYR A 415 -8.37 -8.36 -8.45
C TYR A 415 -8.37 -7.06 -9.26
N TRP A 416 -8.87 -7.08 -10.50
CA TRP A 416 -8.95 -5.89 -11.34
C TRP A 416 -9.91 -4.83 -10.79
N CYS A 417 -11.01 -5.23 -10.14
CA CYS A 417 -11.86 -4.28 -9.42
C CYS A 417 -11.08 -3.54 -8.34
N LEU A 418 -10.26 -4.24 -7.53
CA LEU A 418 -9.40 -3.57 -6.53
C LEU A 418 -8.40 -2.63 -7.19
N VAL A 419 -7.69 -3.06 -8.25
CA VAL A 419 -6.75 -2.19 -8.98
C VAL A 419 -7.42 -0.89 -9.44
N CYS A 420 -8.57 -0.99 -10.12
CA CYS A 420 -9.28 0.16 -10.65
C CYS A 420 -9.85 1.04 -9.53
N ILE A 421 -10.54 0.45 -8.55
CA ILE A 421 -11.15 1.22 -7.45
C ILE A 421 -10.08 1.95 -6.64
N GLY A 422 -8.96 1.29 -6.32
CA GLY A 422 -7.88 1.88 -5.54
C GLY A 422 -7.18 3.02 -6.27
N PHE A 423 -6.75 2.78 -7.52
CA PHE A 423 -6.08 3.81 -8.32
C PHE A 423 -6.93 5.07 -8.44
N TRP A 424 -8.19 4.91 -8.87
CA TRP A 424 -9.08 6.04 -9.08
C TRP A 424 -9.54 6.70 -7.77
N HIS A 425 -9.62 5.96 -6.67
CA HIS A 425 -9.88 6.56 -5.36
C HIS A 425 -8.74 7.49 -4.93
N VAL A 426 -7.48 7.08 -5.14
CA VAL A 426 -6.32 7.88 -4.75
C VAL A 426 -6.28 9.19 -5.53
N ILE A 427 -6.25 9.10 -6.86
CA ILE A 427 -6.01 10.26 -7.71
C ILE A 427 -7.18 11.24 -7.79
N LEU A 428 -8.40 10.83 -7.44
CA LEU A 428 -9.57 11.71 -7.46
C LEU A 428 -10.01 12.20 -6.08
N PHE A 429 -9.66 11.48 -5.00
CA PHE A 429 -10.19 11.78 -3.66
C PHE A 429 -9.12 11.86 -2.57
N SER A 430 -8.39 10.77 -2.30
CA SER A 430 -7.55 10.73 -1.09
C SER A 430 -6.26 11.53 -1.24
N GLN A 431 -5.66 11.58 -2.43
CA GLN A 431 -4.42 12.29 -2.71
C GLN A 431 -4.32 12.69 -4.21
N PRO A 432 -5.16 13.65 -4.65
CA PRO A 432 -5.22 14.04 -6.05
C PRO A 432 -3.99 14.81 -6.53
N THR A 433 -3.61 14.59 -7.79
CA THR A 433 -2.54 15.32 -8.49
C THR A 433 -3.04 16.69 -8.92
N GLY A 434 -3.05 17.63 -7.97
CA GLY A 434 -3.48 19.01 -8.16
C GLY A 434 -4.98 19.22 -7.88
N PRO A 435 -5.38 20.43 -7.46
CA PRO A 435 -6.77 20.85 -7.44
C PRO A 435 -7.12 21.68 -8.70
N PRO A 436 -8.16 21.31 -9.48
CA PRO A 436 -8.80 20.00 -9.51
C PRO A 436 -7.85 18.92 -10.07
N PRO A 437 -8.15 17.62 -9.85
CA PRO A 437 -7.31 16.52 -10.34
C PRO A 437 -7.13 16.58 -11.85
N LYS A 438 -5.87 16.51 -12.29
CA LYS A 438 -5.50 16.45 -13.71
C LYS A 438 -5.79 15.07 -14.31
N LEU A 439 -6.90 14.96 -15.04
CA LEU A 439 -7.36 13.67 -15.58
C LEU A 439 -6.45 13.12 -16.69
N ASP A 440 -5.82 13.99 -17.47
CA ASP A 440 -4.80 13.63 -18.46
C ASP A 440 -3.61 12.91 -17.81
N VAL A 441 -3.06 13.47 -16.74
CA VAL A 441 -1.98 12.84 -15.94
C VAL A 441 -2.45 11.53 -15.30
N ALA A 442 -3.73 11.48 -14.88
CA ALA A 442 -4.31 10.26 -14.33
C ALA A 442 -4.35 9.11 -15.34
N PHE A 443 -4.82 9.37 -16.56
CA PHE A 443 -4.85 8.37 -17.62
C PHE A 443 -3.46 8.00 -18.14
N GLU A 444 -2.51 8.95 -18.16
CA GLU A 444 -1.10 8.70 -18.46
C GLU A 444 -0.50 7.64 -17.51
N SER A 445 -0.68 7.84 -16.20
CA SER A 445 -0.12 6.95 -15.17
C SER A 445 -0.86 5.61 -15.07
N PHE A 446 -2.16 5.56 -15.41
CA PHE A 446 -2.99 4.37 -15.24
C PHE A 446 -2.54 3.20 -16.12
N LEU A 447 -2.14 3.45 -17.37
CA LEU A 447 -1.81 2.39 -18.31
C LEU A 447 -0.55 1.57 -17.88
N PRO A 448 0.59 2.19 -17.53
CA PRO A 448 1.72 1.48 -16.93
C PRO A 448 1.36 0.73 -15.64
N VAL A 449 0.50 1.32 -14.80
CA VAL A 449 0.01 0.69 -13.56
C VAL A 449 -0.73 -0.61 -13.87
N LEU A 450 -1.59 -0.64 -14.90
CA LEU A 450 -2.26 -1.87 -15.32
C LEU A 450 -1.26 -2.97 -15.72
N PHE A 451 -0.19 -2.61 -16.46
CA PHE A 451 0.83 -3.58 -16.84
C PHE A 451 1.55 -4.19 -15.63
N ILE A 452 1.98 -3.36 -14.69
CA ILE A 452 2.64 -3.82 -13.45
C ILE A 452 1.67 -4.63 -12.59
N ALA A 453 0.41 -4.20 -12.49
CA ALA A 453 -0.64 -4.94 -11.79
C ALA A 453 -0.87 -6.32 -12.43
N TYR A 454 -0.76 -6.46 -13.75
CA TYR A 454 -0.80 -7.78 -14.37
C TYR A 454 0.39 -8.67 -13.95
N ALA A 455 1.59 -8.11 -13.82
CA ALA A 455 2.74 -8.84 -13.27
C ALA A 455 2.48 -9.32 -11.83
N PHE A 456 1.89 -8.48 -10.98
CA PHE A 456 1.50 -8.86 -9.62
C PHE A 456 0.48 -10.01 -9.60
N TRP A 457 -0.48 -10.00 -10.54
CA TRP A 457 -1.40 -11.11 -10.72
C TRP A 457 -0.64 -12.41 -11.02
N ARG A 458 0.28 -12.36 -11.98
CA ARG A 458 1.06 -13.52 -12.44
C ARG A 458 2.01 -14.07 -11.39
N LEU A 459 2.62 -13.19 -10.59
CA LEU A 459 3.68 -13.54 -9.65
C LEU A 459 3.17 -13.83 -8.23
N GLY A 460 2.02 -13.29 -7.82
CA GLY A 460 1.51 -13.42 -6.45
C GLY A 460 0.03 -13.79 -6.39
N PHE A 461 -0.87 -12.91 -6.84
CA PHE A 461 -2.30 -13.01 -6.54
C PHE A 461 -2.98 -14.27 -7.10
N ARG A 462 -2.57 -14.76 -8.29
CA ARG A 462 -3.17 -15.95 -8.91
C ARG A 462 -3.05 -17.22 -8.06
N PHE A 463 -2.08 -17.25 -7.14
CA PHE A 463 -1.83 -18.41 -6.28
C PHE A 463 -2.58 -18.33 -4.94
N VAL A 464 -2.84 -17.11 -4.46
CA VAL A 464 -3.39 -16.88 -3.11
C VAL A 464 -4.88 -16.57 -3.17
N MET A 465 -5.29 -15.60 -3.97
CA MET A 465 -6.68 -15.11 -3.96
C MET A 465 -7.70 -16.20 -4.31
N PRO A 466 -7.48 -17.11 -5.29
CA PRO A 466 -8.41 -18.21 -5.54
C PRO A 466 -8.52 -19.22 -4.39
N ALA A 467 -7.50 -19.32 -3.52
CA ALA A 467 -7.52 -20.26 -2.39
C ALA A 467 -8.52 -19.85 -1.30
N PHE A 468 -8.88 -18.57 -1.22
CA PHE A 468 -9.84 -18.03 -0.25
C PHE A 468 -11.27 -17.90 -0.80
N ARG A 469 -11.56 -18.40 -2.02
CA ARG A 469 -12.88 -18.25 -2.64
C ARG A 469 -14.01 -18.95 -1.86
N GLY A 470 -13.67 -19.99 -1.09
CA GLY A 470 -14.60 -20.69 -0.19
C GLY A 470 -14.85 -19.99 1.14
N ALA A 471 -14.20 -18.84 1.39
CA ALA A 471 -14.28 -18.07 2.64
C ALA A 471 -14.46 -16.58 2.32
N PRO A 472 -15.60 -16.16 1.73
CA PRO A 472 -15.79 -14.79 1.25
C PRO A 472 -15.64 -13.70 2.32
N LEU A 473 -16.14 -13.92 3.55
CA LEU A 473 -16.01 -12.94 4.63
C LEU A 473 -14.57 -12.87 5.13
N GLU A 474 -13.92 -14.01 5.33
CA GLU A 474 -12.50 -14.08 5.67
C GLU A 474 -11.64 -13.40 4.60
N ALA A 475 -11.86 -13.71 3.32
CA ALA A 475 -11.16 -13.08 2.21
C ALA A 475 -11.34 -11.56 2.21
N CYS A 476 -12.57 -11.09 2.45
CA CYS A 476 -12.88 -9.67 2.58
C CYS A 476 -12.02 -9.01 3.67
N ILE A 477 -12.01 -9.57 4.88
CA ILE A 477 -11.25 -9.02 6.02
C ILE A 477 -9.75 -9.07 5.74
N LEU A 478 -9.23 -10.21 5.28
CA LEU A 478 -7.80 -10.39 5.03
C LEU A 478 -7.27 -9.44 3.97
N TYR A 479 -7.94 -9.32 2.82
CA TYR A 479 -7.47 -8.44 1.75
C TYR A 479 -7.78 -6.96 2.03
N LEU A 480 -9.00 -6.61 2.45
CA LEU A 480 -9.40 -5.21 2.56
C LEU A 480 -8.78 -4.49 3.75
N SER A 481 -8.43 -5.19 4.83
CA SER A 481 -7.75 -4.58 5.99
C SER A 481 -6.39 -3.99 5.60
N GLY A 482 -5.54 -4.77 4.93
CA GLY A 482 -4.27 -4.27 4.40
C GLY A 482 -4.47 -3.29 3.26
N TYR A 483 -5.37 -3.61 2.32
CA TYR A 483 -5.57 -2.83 1.11
C TYR A 483 -5.97 -1.38 1.37
N TRP A 484 -6.97 -1.12 2.22
CA TRP A 484 -7.37 0.25 2.52
C TRP A 484 -6.32 1.01 3.34
N VAL A 485 -5.57 0.33 4.21
CA VAL A 485 -4.43 0.91 4.92
C VAL A 485 -3.35 1.38 3.93
N GLY A 486 -3.06 0.59 2.89
CA GLY A 486 -2.10 0.96 1.85
C GLY A 486 -2.60 2.03 0.88
N VAL A 487 -3.87 1.95 0.45
CA VAL A 487 -4.50 2.96 -0.43
C VAL A 487 -4.50 4.35 0.24
N LEU A 488 -4.72 4.39 1.55
CA LEU A 488 -4.74 5.61 2.36
C LEU A 488 -3.39 5.91 3.03
N ASN A 489 -2.27 5.60 2.36
CA ASN A 489 -0.91 5.81 2.88
C ASN A 489 -0.70 7.21 3.49
N ASN A 490 -1.28 8.24 2.87
CA ASN A 490 -1.23 9.63 3.31
C ASN A 490 -1.90 9.89 4.68
N LEU A 491 -2.81 9.02 5.08
CA LEU A 491 -3.51 9.05 6.37
C LEU A 491 -3.02 7.98 7.34
N THR A 492 -2.22 7.02 6.87
CA THR A 492 -1.69 5.92 7.68
C THR A 492 -0.19 6.06 7.89
N PHE A 493 0.66 5.56 6.99
CA PHE A 493 2.10 5.52 7.18
C PHE A 493 2.76 6.90 7.10
N ASP A 494 2.28 7.83 6.28
CA ASP A 494 2.88 9.17 6.15
C ASP A 494 2.67 10.05 7.41
N LYS A 495 1.76 9.63 8.30
CA LYS A 495 1.56 10.27 9.61
C LYS A 495 2.58 9.85 10.64
N LEU A 496 3.29 8.74 10.41
CA LEU A 496 4.35 8.30 11.29
C LEU A 496 5.48 9.35 11.29
N PRO A 497 6.20 9.52 12.43
CA PRO A 497 7.28 10.48 12.54
C PRO A 497 8.56 10.06 11.78
N LEU A 498 8.42 9.59 10.54
CA LEU A 498 9.46 9.01 9.69
C LEU A 498 9.31 9.56 8.26
N SER A 499 9.85 10.76 8.01
CA SER A 499 9.85 11.35 6.66
C SER A 499 11.13 11.01 5.89
N ARG A 500 12.27 10.93 6.59
CA ARG A 500 13.59 10.64 6.02
C ARG A 500 14.38 9.79 7.01
N LEU A 501 15.12 8.79 6.52
CA LEU A 501 15.96 7.89 7.34
C LEU A 501 17.38 8.44 7.56
N THR A 502 17.54 9.76 7.51
CA THR A 502 18.82 10.42 7.79
C THR A 502 19.03 10.56 9.30
N SER A 503 20.29 10.56 9.75
CA SER A 503 20.61 10.76 11.16
C SER A 503 20.13 12.11 11.70
N SER A 504 20.17 13.16 10.87
CA SER A 504 19.70 14.51 11.23
C SER A 504 18.19 14.57 11.46
N ASP A 505 17.39 13.84 10.69
CA ASP A 505 15.92 13.89 10.81
C ASP A 505 15.40 13.01 11.95
N LEU A 506 16.02 11.85 12.17
CA LEU A 506 15.68 10.96 13.28
C LEU A 506 15.92 11.62 14.65
N GLY A 507 16.95 12.47 14.77
CA GLY A 507 17.25 13.20 16.00
C GLY A 507 16.35 14.42 16.26
N LYS A 508 15.78 15.03 15.21
CA LYS A 508 14.97 16.25 15.31
C LYS A 508 13.49 15.99 15.58
N ARG A 509 12.97 14.80 15.25
CA ARG A 509 11.53 14.49 15.35
C ARG A 509 11.23 13.56 16.52
N ASN A 510 10.48 14.08 17.49
CA ASN A 510 10.08 13.31 18.68
C ASN A 510 9.34 12.02 18.27
N GLY A 511 9.79 10.87 18.79
CA GLY A 511 9.18 9.56 18.52
C GLY A 511 9.62 8.88 17.21
N ALA A 512 10.47 9.50 16.39
CA ALA A 512 10.97 8.91 15.14
C ALA A 512 11.73 7.60 15.39
N ILE A 513 12.73 7.62 16.27
CA ILE A 513 13.56 6.44 16.60
C ILE A 513 12.69 5.29 17.12
N THR A 514 11.77 5.55 18.05
CA THR A 514 10.85 4.54 18.58
C THR A 514 10.01 3.90 17.48
N THR A 515 9.45 4.73 16.59
CA THR A 515 8.63 4.24 15.47
C THR A 515 9.44 3.38 14.52
N LEU A 516 10.68 3.79 14.19
CA LEU A 516 11.58 3.04 13.34
C LEU A 516 11.88 1.65 13.92
N VAL A 517 12.25 1.59 15.20
CA VAL A 517 12.59 0.32 15.88
C VAL A 517 11.39 -0.63 15.90
N VAL A 518 10.20 -0.14 16.28
CA VAL A 518 8.99 -0.97 16.32
C VAL A 518 8.64 -1.50 14.93
N MET A 519 8.70 -0.65 13.91
CA MET A 519 8.40 -1.04 12.54
C MET A 519 9.40 -2.09 12.02
N LEU A 520 10.70 -1.91 12.29
CA LEU A 520 11.73 -2.88 11.91
C LEU A 520 11.51 -4.24 12.58
N VAL A 521 11.18 -4.27 13.88
CA VAL A 521 10.87 -5.52 14.59
C VAL A 521 9.69 -6.25 13.94
N ILE A 522 8.61 -5.52 13.63
CA ILE A 522 7.44 -6.11 12.94
C ILE A 522 7.85 -6.67 11.58
N ILE A 523 8.52 -5.87 10.74
CA ILE A 523 8.95 -6.29 9.39
C ILE A 523 9.83 -7.55 9.47
N VAL A 524 10.78 -7.61 10.40
CA VAL A 524 11.66 -8.77 10.60
C VAL A 524 10.86 -10.01 10.98
N ILE A 525 9.89 -9.90 11.90
CA ILE A 525 9.03 -11.04 12.28
C ILE A 525 8.23 -11.55 11.07
N LEU A 526 7.62 -10.65 10.29
CA LEU A 526 6.86 -11.01 9.10
C LEU A 526 7.74 -11.66 8.03
N ALA A 527 8.96 -11.13 7.82
CA ALA A 527 9.94 -11.65 6.88
C ALA A 527 10.42 -13.05 7.30
N ILE A 528 10.77 -13.26 8.57
CA ILE A 528 11.16 -14.58 9.10
C ILE A 528 10.04 -15.59 8.91
N ASN A 529 8.79 -15.20 9.21
CA ASN A 529 7.65 -16.09 8.98
C ASN A 529 7.50 -16.43 7.48
N GLN A 530 7.69 -15.47 6.58
CA GLN A 530 7.57 -15.72 5.15
C GLN A 530 8.69 -16.59 4.61
N VAL A 531 9.94 -16.36 5.04
CA VAL A 531 11.08 -17.25 4.75
C VAL A 531 10.81 -18.67 5.24
N ARG A 532 10.23 -18.83 6.43
CA ARG A 532 9.82 -20.14 6.96
C ARG A 532 8.78 -20.81 6.05
N VAL A 533 7.79 -20.08 5.55
CA VAL A 533 6.79 -20.59 4.60
C VAL A 533 7.46 -21.02 3.29
N ILE A 534 8.27 -20.15 2.68
CA ILE A 534 9.00 -20.44 1.44
C ILE A 534 9.94 -21.65 1.60
N ARG A 535 10.59 -21.78 2.76
CA ARG A 535 11.46 -22.93 3.08
C ARG A 535 10.66 -24.21 3.16
N LYS A 536 9.53 -24.20 3.87
CA LYS A 536 8.64 -25.37 4.00
C LYS A 536 8.07 -25.82 2.65
N THR A 537 7.99 -24.92 1.67
CA THR A 537 7.51 -25.26 0.33
C THR A 537 8.61 -25.77 -0.62
N GLY A 538 9.88 -25.67 -0.23
CA GLY A 538 11.03 -26.10 -1.04
C GLY A 538 11.54 -25.04 -2.03
N TRP A 539 10.95 -23.84 -2.04
CA TRP A 539 11.24 -22.79 -3.03
C TRP A 539 12.29 -21.78 -2.58
N LEU A 540 12.84 -21.93 -1.37
CA LEU A 540 13.76 -20.93 -0.79
C LEU A 540 14.98 -20.64 -1.67
N PRO A 541 15.71 -21.64 -2.22
CA PRO A 541 16.87 -21.34 -3.06
C PRO A 541 16.50 -20.55 -4.33
N TYR A 542 15.36 -20.86 -4.94
CA TYR A 542 14.89 -20.18 -6.14
C TYR A 542 14.58 -18.70 -5.88
N TYR A 543 13.78 -18.41 -4.85
CA TYR A 543 13.46 -17.02 -4.50
C TYR A 543 14.70 -16.27 -3.97
N ALA A 544 15.52 -16.91 -3.14
CA ALA A 544 16.75 -16.31 -2.62
C ALA A 544 17.69 -15.90 -3.77
N GLY A 545 17.85 -16.75 -4.80
CA GLY A 545 18.65 -16.42 -5.97
C GLY A 545 18.19 -15.15 -6.68
N TRP A 546 16.88 -14.99 -6.92
CA TRP A 546 16.32 -13.78 -7.52
C TRP A 546 16.44 -12.54 -6.64
N TYR A 547 16.24 -12.67 -5.33
CA TYR A 547 16.41 -11.56 -4.40
C TYR A 547 17.88 -11.13 -4.27
N ILE A 548 18.83 -12.08 -4.30
CA ILE A 548 20.27 -11.79 -4.35
C ILE A 548 20.60 -11.06 -5.65
N ALA A 549 20.13 -11.55 -6.80
CA ALA A 549 20.36 -10.91 -8.09
C ALA A 549 19.78 -9.48 -8.12
N GLY A 550 18.55 -9.30 -7.66
CA GLY A 550 17.93 -7.97 -7.53
C GLY A 550 18.71 -7.05 -6.59
N GLY A 551 19.16 -7.56 -5.44
CA GLY A 551 19.98 -6.80 -4.49
C GLY A 551 21.33 -6.39 -5.07
N LEU A 552 21.98 -7.24 -5.86
CA LEU A 552 23.22 -6.90 -6.58
C LEU A 552 22.98 -5.83 -7.65
N VAL A 553 21.86 -5.90 -8.38
CA VAL A 553 21.48 -4.83 -9.33
C VAL A 553 21.25 -3.52 -8.60
N THR A 554 20.50 -3.52 -7.49
CA THR A 554 20.30 -2.31 -6.68
C THR A 554 21.60 -1.76 -6.13
N LEU A 555 22.55 -2.62 -5.71
CA LEU A 555 23.88 -2.20 -5.27
C LEU A 555 24.65 -1.51 -6.41
N VAL A 556 24.63 -2.05 -7.62
CA VAL A 556 25.27 -1.42 -8.79
C VAL A 556 24.64 -0.05 -9.07
N LEU A 557 23.31 0.05 -9.04
CA LEU A 557 22.60 1.31 -9.24
C LEU A 557 22.94 2.35 -8.16
N ALA A 558 23.05 1.92 -6.90
CA ALA A 558 23.39 2.78 -5.77
C ALA A 558 24.85 3.28 -5.80
N LEU A 559 25.72 2.70 -6.64
CA LEU A 559 27.11 3.09 -6.81
C LEU A 559 27.35 3.97 -8.05
N LEU A 560 26.29 4.36 -8.78
CA LEU A 560 26.42 5.24 -9.93
C LEU A 560 26.80 6.67 -9.48
N PRO A 561 27.84 7.28 -10.07
CA PRO A 561 28.32 8.60 -9.64
C PRO A 561 27.27 9.68 -9.92
N GLY A 562 27.07 10.58 -8.96
CA GLY A 562 26.15 11.72 -9.08
C GLY A 562 24.66 11.36 -8.93
N LEU A 563 24.33 10.12 -8.59
CA LEU A 563 22.97 9.65 -8.33
C LEU A 563 22.88 9.01 -6.95
N GLU A 564 21.74 9.18 -6.32
CA GLU A 564 21.41 8.65 -5.00
C GLU A 564 20.21 7.72 -5.10
N LEU A 565 20.24 6.62 -4.34
CA LEU A 565 19.16 5.64 -4.33
C LEU A 565 17.96 6.18 -3.53
N ARG A 566 16.82 6.36 -4.20
CA ARG A 566 15.55 6.72 -3.57
C ARG A 566 14.51 5.61 -3.77
N LEU A 567 14.21 4.89 -2.70
CA LEU A 567 13.15 3.87 -2.71
C LEU A 567 11.79 4.51 -2.42
N HIS A 568 11.06 4.83 -3.48
CA HIS A 568 9.65 5.21 -3.38
C HIS A 568 8.81 4.04 -2.87
N HIS A 569 7.77 4.30 -2.07
CA HIS A 569 6.97 3.25 -1.44
C HIS A 569 6.24 2.35 -2.45
N TYR A 570 6.03 2.77 -3.69
CA TYR A 570 5.46 1.93 -4.74
C TYR A 570 6.42 0.83 -5.25
N ILE A 571 7.74 1.03 -5.10
CA ILE A 571 8.77 0.06 -5.51
C ILE A 571 8.80 -1.13 -4.54
N ILE A 572 8.52 -0.89 -3.26
CA ILE A 572 8.53 -1.92 -2.21
C ILE A 572 7.56 -3.09 -2.55
N PRO A 573 6.28 -2.85 -2.90
CA PRO A 573 5.38 -3.87 -3.44
C PRO A 573 5.93 -4.68 -4.61
N MET A 574 6.62 -4.04 -5.56
CA MET A 574 7.18 -4.73 -6.73
C MET A 574 8.21 -5.78 -6.33
N ILE A 575 8.97 -5.51 -5.27
CA ILE A 575 9.98 -6.43 -4.72
C ILE A 575 9.30 -7.55 -3.90
N ILE A 576 8.32 -7.21 -3.06
CA ILE A 576 7.80 -8.14 -2.04
C ILE A 576 6.69 -9.06 -2.55
N ILE A 577 5.83 -8.61 -3.48
CA ILE A 577 4.67 -9.39 -3.95
C ILE A 577 5.03 -10.81 -4.41
N PRO A 578 6.10 -11.06 -5.18
CA PRO A 578 6.48 -12.43 -5.55
C PRO A 578 6.71 -13.35 -4.33
N GLY A 579 7.30 -12.83 -3.26
CA GLY A 579 7.52 -13.54 -2.00
C GLY A 579 6.24 -13.89 -1.25
N THR A 580 5.10 -13.31 -1.63
CA THR A 580 3.77 -13.56 -1.04
C THR A 580 2.95 -14.62 -1.78
N ALA A 581 3.49 -15.29 -2.80
CA ALA A 581 2.78 -16.22 -3.70
C ALA A 581 2.29 -17.54 -3.05
N PHE A 582 2.24 -17.63 -1.73
CA PHE A 582 1.88 -18.85 -0.99
C PHE A 582 0.52 -18.67 -0.32
N PRO A 583 -0.43 -19.62 -0.44
CA PRO A 583 -1.81 -19.47 0.01
C PRO A 583 -1.93 -19.54 1.54
N THR A 584 -1.45 -18.49 2.21
CA THR A 584 -1.55 -18.28 3.66
C THR A 584 -2.37 -17.03 3.93
N ARG A 585 -2.99 -16.96 5.12
CA ARG A 585 -3.79 -15.78 5.54
C ARG A 585 -2.94 -14.51 5.60
N LEU A 586 -1.70 -14.64 6.09
CA LEU A 586 -0.75 -13.54 6.12
C LEU A 586 -0.38 -13.07 4.72
N SER A 587 -0.16 -13.99 3.76
CA SER A 587 0.06 -13.61 2.36
C SER A 587 -1.11 -12.82 1.77
N ALA A 588 -2.36 -13.14 2.12
CA ALA A 588 -3.53 -12.37 1.68
C ALA A 588 -3.52 -10.94 2.23
N ILE A 589 -3.20 -10.76 3.52
CA ILE A 589 -3.04 -9.44 4.15
C ILE A 589 -1.90 -8.66 3.48
N TYR A 590 -0.74 -9.29 3.30
CA TYR A 590 0.42 -8.66 2.66
C TYR A 590 0.08 -8.22 1.23
N GLN A 591 -0.56 -9.09 0.45
CA GLN A 591 -0.96 -8.76 -0.92
C GLN A 591 -1.94 -7.57 -0.96
N GLY A 592 -2.93 -7.54 -0.06
CA GLY A 592 -3.81 -6.38 0.08
C GLY A 592 -3.02 -5.11 0.35
N LEU A 593 -2.20 -5.09 1.40
CA LEU A 593 -1.38 -3.95 1.80
C LEU A 593 -0.44 -3.47 0.69
N LEU A 594 0.31 -4.38 0.09
CA LEU A 594 1.30 -4.07 -0.95
C LEU A 594 0.61 -3.54 -2.22
N LEU A 595 -0.54 -4.10 -2.60
CA LEU A 595 -1.32 -3.55 -3.71
C LEU A 595 -1.79 -2.13 -3.38
N GLY A 596 -2.31 -1.89 -2.18
CA GLY A 596 -2.73 -0.56 -1.75
C GLY A 596 -1.58 0.46 -1.81
N LEU A 597 -0.40 0.12 -1.25
CA LEU A 597 0.79 0.98 -1.27
C LEU A 597 1.27 1.28 -2.70
N PHE A 598 1.24 0.27 -3.59
CA PHE A 598 1.58 0.44 -4.99
C PHE A 598 0.62 1.41 -5.69
N LEU A 599 -0.69 1.20 -5.53
CA LEU A 599 -1.71 2.05 -6.14
C LEU A 599 -1.64 3.47 -5.58
N ASN A 600 -1.42 3.64 -4.27
CA ASN A 600 -1.23 4.96 -3.68
C ASN A 600 -0.02 5.68 -4.29
N GLY A 601 1.16 5.05 -4.26
CA GLY A 601 2.38 5.72 -4.72
C GLY A 601 2.33 6.07 -6.20
N THR A 602 1.85 5.16 -7.03
CA THR A 602 1.74 5.40 -8.48
C THR A 602 0.65 6.39 -8.87
N ALA A 603 -0.50 6.39 -8.18
CA ALA A 603 -1.58 7.32 -8.48
C ALA A 603 -1.32 8.74 -7.93
N ALA A 604 -0.69 8.87 -6.76
CA ALA A 604 -0.43 10.17 -6.16
C ALA A 604 0.83 10.86 -6.72
N PHE A 605 1.85 10.08 -7.10
CA PHE A 605 3.18 10.60 -7.45
C PHE A 605 3.71 10.11 -8.80
N GLY A 606 3.00 9.23 -9.51
CA GLY A 606 3.50 8.63 -10.73
C GLY A 606 4.56 7.54 -10.49
N LEU A 607 5.25 7.14 -11.56
CA LEU A 607 6.32 6.14 -11.54
C LEU A 607 7.71 6.82 -11.52
N ASP A 608 8.04 7.45 -10.40
CA ASP A 608 9.30 8.18 -10.21
C ASP A 608 10.55 7.30 -10.29
N SER A 609 11.68 7.89 -10.69
CA SER A 609 12.94 7.17 -10.78
C SER A 609 13.42 6.64 -9.42
N ILE A 610 13.95 5.40 -9.41
CA ILE A 610 14.65 4.82 -8.24
C ILE A 610 16.00 5.52 -7.97
N LEU A 611 16.51 6.28 -8.94
CA LEU A 611 17.73 7.07 -8.85
C LEU A 611 17.40 8.54 -9.06
N GLN A 612 17.86 9.40 -8.15
CA GLN A 612 17.67 10.84 -8.22
C GLN A 612 18.98 11.56 -7.98
N THR A 613 19.10 12.81 -8.43
CA THR A 613 20.29 13.60 -8.11
C THR A 613 20.24 14.05 -6.64
N PRO A 614 21.41 14.35 -6.02
CA PRO A 614 21.44 14.98 -4.70
C PRO A 614 20.62 16.28 -4.63
N ASP A 615 20.54 17.02 -5.74
CA ASP A 615 19.75 18.25 -5.86
C ASP A 615 18.24 17.95 -5.79
N ASP A 616 17.75 16.93 -6.49
CA ASP A 616 16.33 16.51 -6.46
C ASP A 616 15.90 16.03 -5.06
N LEU A 617 16.82 15.40 -4.31
CA LEU A 617 16.58 14.93 -2.94
C LEU A 617 16.57 16.05 -1.91
N ARG A 618 17.34 17.12 -2.15
CA ARG A 618 17.47 18.25 -1.23
C ARG A 618 16.15 19.00 -1.09
N GLN A 619 15.36 19.11 -2.16
CA GLN A 619 14.12 19.88 -2.22
C GLN A 619 14.38 21.34 -1.78
N ASP A 620 13.58 21.89 -0.87
CA ASP A 620 13.73 23.24 -0.32
C ASP A 620 14.66 23.31 0.91
N ALA A 621 15.43 22.26 1.20
CA ALA A 621 16.42 22.29 2.28
C ALA A 621 17.64 23.16 1.91
N PRO A 622 18.38 23.70 2.92
CA PRO A 622 19.58 24.48 2.68
C PRO A 622 20.60 23.77 1.78
N LEU A 623 21.24 24.52 0.89
CA LEU A 623 22.24 24.06 -0.08
C LEU A 623 23.54 23.59 0.60
N GLY A 624 23.85 24.10 1.79
CA GLY A 624 25.16 23.95 2.43
C GLY A 624 26.22 24.81 1.74
N SER A 625 25.80 25.90 1.09
CA SER A 625 26.67 26.84 0.39
C SER A 625 27.43 27.75 1.36
N ASP A 626 28.46 28.43 0.85
CA ASP A 626 29.18 29.45 1.61
C ASP A 626 28.23 30.55 2.08
N LEU A 627 28.42 31.02 3.32
CA LEU A 627 27.60 32.08 3.91
C LEU A 627 28.39 33.39 4.00
N PRO A 628 27.84 34.52 3.53
CA PRO A 628 28.45 35.82 3.72
C PRO A 628 28.67 36.17 5.19
N VAL A 629 29.73 36.94 5.46
CA VAL A 629 30.06 37.42 6.80
C VAL A 629 29.69 38.90 6.91
N TRP A 630 28.95 39.24 7.96
CA TRP A 630 28.60 40.61 8.29
C TRP A 630 29.81 41.32 8.91
N SER A 631 30.21 42.46 8.33
CA SER A 631 31.22 43.34 8.94
C SER A 631 30.57 44.20 10.02
N THR A 632 29.30 44.59 9.84
CA THR A 632 28.49 45.22 10.89
C THR A 632 28.08 44.18 11.94
N ASN A 633 28.36 44.48 13.21
CA ASN A 633 28.06 43.62 14.35
C ASN A 633 27.70 44.43 15.60
N SER A 634 27.32 43.72 16.65
CA SER A 634 26.87 44.29 17.94
C SER A 634 27.89 45.22 18.61
N THR A 635 29.17 45.14 18.25
CA THR A 635 30.24 45.97 18.85
C THR A 635 30.56 47.23 18.05
N ASN A 636 30.27 47.26 16.75
CA ASN A 636 30.63 48.37 15.87
C ASN A 636 29.41 49.12 15.29
N TYR A 637 28.20 48.61 15.47
CA TYR A 637 26.98 49.32 15.09
C TYR A 637 26.77 50.56 15.98
N ASN A 638 26.80 51.75 15.38
CA ASN A 638 26.63 53.01 16.11
C ASN A 638 25.17 53.49 16.05
N SER A 639 24.42 53.24 17.13
CA SER A 639 23.01 53.64 17.26
C SER A 639 22.77 55.15 17.37
N SER A 640 23.82 55.97 17.50
CA SER A 640 23.70 57.43 17.51
C SER A 640 23.55 58.03 16.11
N ILE A 641 23.85 57.26 15.06
CA ILE A 641 23.71 57.71 13.66
C ILE A 641 22.26 57.48 13.21
N PRO A 642 21.53 58.53 12.77
CA PRO A 642 20.18 58.37 12.24
C PRO A 642 20.15 57.51 10.97
N PHE A 643 19.06 56.76 10.77
CA PHE A 643 18.90 55.85 9.63
C PHE A 643 19.17 56.49 8.27
N ALA A 644 18.81 57.77 8.08
CA ALA A 644 19.05 58.52 6.85
C ALA A 644 20.53 58.53 6.41
N ASN A 645 21.46 58.44 7.36
CA ASN A 645 22.91 58.45 7.12
C ASN A 645 23.59 57.13 7.54
N GLN A 646 22.82 56.12 7.93
CA GLN A 646 23.35 54.87 8.46
C GLN A 646 23.49 53.82 7.36
N LEU A 647 24.64 53.16 7.34
CA LEU A 647 24.94 52.05 6.44
C LEU A 647 25.26 50.78 7.24
N ILE A 648 24.91 49.63 6.67
CA ILE A 648 25.38 48.32 7.13
C ILE A 648 26.35 47.75 6.09
N PHE A 649 27.30 46.94 6.54
CA PHE A 649 28.43 46.45 5.73
C PHE A 649 28.63 44.94 5.90
N TRP A 650 29.15 44.32 4.84
CA TRP A 650 29.56 42.92 4.81
C TRP A 650 30.86 42.73 4.05
N ASP A 651 31.50 41.59 4.30
CA ASP A 651 32.83 41.30 3.79
C ASP A 651 32.84 41.10 2.26
N PRO A 652 33.99 41.31 1.60
CA PRO A 652 34.13 41.12 0.15
C PRO A 652 33.78 39.70 -0.34
N LEU A 653 33.50 39.59 -1.64
CA LEU A 653 33.25 38.30 -2.31
C LEU A 653 34.44 37.35 -2.16
N ILE A 654 34.13 36.08 -1.94
CA ILE A 654 35.07 34.97 -2.02
C ILE A 654 35.04 34.36 -3.44
N PRO A 655 36.04 33.55 -3.84
CA PRO A 655 36.06 32.92 -5.17
C PRO A 655 34.77 32.15 -5.46
N ASN A 656 34.34 32.13 -6.74
CA ASN A 656 33.14 31.45 -7.29
C ASN A 656 31.79 32.16 -7.10
N TRP A 657 31.76 33.32 -6.43
CA TRP A 657 30.56 34.14 -6.28
C TRP A 657 30.71 35.48 -7.00
N ASP A 658 29.62 36.00 -7.58
CA ASP A 658 29.61 37.23 -8.39
C ASP A 658 28.80 38.38 -7.78
N GLY A 659 28.12 38.15 -6.66
CA GLY A 659 27.36 39.16 -5.96
C GLY A 659 26.75 38.70 -4.63
N PHE A 660 25.84 39.52 -4.12
CA PHE A 660 25.09 39.31 -2.90
C PHE A 660 23.60 39.50 -3.14
N ALA A 661 22.78 38.79 -2.36
CA ALA A 661 21.35 39.05 -2.21
C ALA A 661 21.05 39.37 -0.74
N LEU A 662 20.35 40.47 -0.48
CA LEU A 662 19.95 40.91 0.85
C LEU A 662 18.44 40.87 0.99
N LEU A 663 17.96 40.05 1.93
CA LEU A 663 16.60 40.15 2.44
C LEU A 663 16.56 41.14 3.60
N VAL A 664 15.63 42.09 3.53
CA VAL A 664 15.22 42.94 4.66
C VAL A 664 13.76 42.65 4.92
N ASP A 665 13.45 42.23 6.15
CA ASP A 665 12.10 41.87 6.59
C ASP A 665 11.46 40.78 5.71
N ASP A 666 12.24 39.75 5.39
CA ASP A 666 11.87 38.62 4.53
C ASP A 666 11.59 38.98 3.05
N VAL A 667 11.96 40.19 2.61
CA VAL A 667 11.82 40.67 1.23
C VAL A 667 13.20 41.00 0.65
N GLN A 668 13.50 40.54 -0.58
CA GLN A 668 14.76 40.94 -1.22
C GLN A 668 14.72 42.42 -1.54
N ARG A 669 15.63 43.19 -0.93
CA ARG A 669 15.79 44.64 -1.19
C ARG A 669 17.02 44.98 -2.00
N TYR A 670 17.95 44.04 -2.14
CA TYR A 670 19.16 44.26 -2.90
C TYR A 670 19.66 42.97 -3.54
N ALA A 671 20.13 43.08 -4.78
CA ALA A 671 20.93 42.09 -5.47
C ALA A 671 22.06 42.78 -6.26
N GLY A 672 23.31 42.37 -6.04
CA GLY A 672 24.47 42.92 -6.74
C GLY A 672 25.78 42.85 -5.97
N PRO A 673 26.86 43.50 -6.46
CA PRO A 673 28.22 43.35 -5.93
C PRO A 673 28.59 44.36 -4.82
N ALA A 674 27.67 45.21 -4.36
CA ALA A 674 27.95 46.19 -3.32
C ALA A 674 28.25 45.48 -1.98
N LEU A 675 29.03 46.17 -1.15
CA LEU A 675 29.44 45.71 0.18
C LEU A 675 28.69 46.43 1.30
N ASN A 676 27.67 47.20 0.94
CA ASN A 676 26.91 48.00 1.88
C ASN A 676 25.45 48.18 1.46
N PHE A 677 24.61 48.53 2.43
CA PHE A 677 23.21 48.88 2.23
C PHE A 677 22.81 50.05 3.13
N SER A 678 22.01 50.98 2.60
CA SER A 678 21.53 52.15 3.35
C SER A 678 20.24 51.86 4.09
N LEU A 679 20.17 52.26 5.37
CA LEU A 679 18.96 52.11 6.18
C LEU A 679 17.96 53.26 5.99
N ALA A 680 18.23 54.21 5.10
CA ALA A 680 17.46 55.45 4.95
C ALA A 680 15.97 55.23 4.61
N SER A 681 15.63 54.12 3.95
CA SER A 681 14.25 53.76 3.59
C SER A 681 13.48 53.01 4.69
N LEU A 682 14.14 52.66 5.79
CA LEU A 682 13.58 51.83 6.86
C LEU A 682 12.96 52.68 7.97
N ASN A 683 11.98 52.13 8.67
CA ASN A 683 11.29 52.81 9.77
C ASN A 683 11.98 52.49 11.11
N ALA A 684 12.74 53.44 11.65
CA ALA A 684 13.46 53.28 12.91
C ALA A 684 12.59 52.93 14.14
N SER A 685 11.27 53.06 14.05
CA SER A 685 10.35 52.66 15.13
C SER A 685 10.01 51.15 15.11
N LEU A 686 10.43 50.42 14.07
CA LEU A 686 10.17 49.00 13.88
C LEU A 686 11.47 48.18 13.97
N PRO A 687 11.40 46.93 14.43
CA PRO A 687 12.51 46.00 14.27
C PRO A 687 12.73 45.66 12.78
N HIS A 688 13.97 45.45 12.39
CA HIS A 688 14.34 45.03 11.05
C HIS A 688 15.21 43.76 11.07
N PHE A 689 14.91 42.83 10.18
CA PHE A 689 15.60 41.54 10.06
C PHE A 689 16.37 41.47 8.75
N PHE A 690 17.68 41.27 8.83
CA PHE A 690 18.58 41.25 7.68
C PHE A 690 19.14 39.85 7.46
N ARG A 691 19.06 39.34 6.23
CA ARG A 691 19.73 38.10 5.83
C ARG A 691 20.47 38.29 4.53
N LEU A 692 21.70 37.83 4.50
CA LEU A 692 22.61 37.95 3.37
C LEU A 692 22.91 36.56 2.80
N ALA A 693 22.89 36.45 1.48
CA ALA A 693 23.36 35.29 0.72
C ALA A 693 24.35 35.74 -0.35
N TYR A 694 25.29 34.87 -0.73
CA TYR A 694 26.04 35.07 -1.97
C TYR A 694 25.16 34.75 -3.17
N THR A 695 25.48 35.33 -4.33
CA THR A 695 24.83 35.02 -5.61
C THR A 695 25.83 34.58 -6.66
N SER A 696 25.40 33.71 -7.55
CA SER A 696 26.14 33.27 -8.74
C SER A 696 25.19 33.18 -9.93
N MET A 697 25.50 33.86 -11.03
CA MET A 697 24.71 33.90 -12.26
C MET A 697 23.22 34.25 -12.00
N GLY A 698 22.97 35.14 -11.06
CA GLY A 698 21.61 35.59 -10.69
C GLY A 698 20.83 34.64 -9.76
N SER A 699 21.41 33.51 -9.34
CA SER A 699 20.82 32.61 -8.35
C SER A 699 21.43 32.85 -6.97
N SER A 700 20.59 32.89 -5.93
CA SER A 700 21.06 33.04 -4.54
C SER A 700 21.48 31.69 -3.95
N GLY A 701 22.56 31.70 -3.16
CA GLY A 701 22.91 30.61 -2.26
C GLY A 701 22.05 30.61 -1.00
N ASP A 702 22.56 30.01 0.07
CA ASP A 702 21.89 30.01 1.37
C ASP A 702 21.97 31.38 2.03
N PHE A 703 20.85 31.78 2.62
CA PHE A 703 20.79 32.98 3.44
C PHE A 703 21.35 32.69 4.83
N THR A 704 22.12 33.63 5.36
CA THR A 704 22.48 33.68 6.78
C THR A 704 21.21 33.75 7.64
N LYS A 705 21.28 33.29 8.90
CA LYS A 705 20.24 33.63 9.88
C LYS A 705 20.14 35.14 10.07
N ALA A 706 19.00 35.60 10.58
CA ALA A 706 18.71 37.02 10.67
C ALA A 706 19.65 37.75 11.64
N ALA A 707 20.37 38.76 11.14
CA ALA A 707 20.83 39.86 11.98
C ALA A 707 19.61 40.75 12.30
N THR A 708 19.48 41.19 13.55
CA THR A 708 18.28 41.91 13.99
C THR A 708 18.64 43.29 14.51
N LEU A 709 18.01 44.33 13.97
CA LEU A 709 18.08 45.69 14.48
C LEU A 709 16.78 46.04 15.19
N TRP A 710 16.84 46.27 16.50
CA TRP A 710 15.67 46.65 17.30
C TRP A 710 15.43 48.17 17.29
N PRO A 711 14.18 48.64 17.53
CA PRO A 711 13.86 50.08 17.57
C PRO A 711 14.65 50.88 18.61
N ASN A 712 15.14 50.21 19.66
CA ASN A 712 15.99 50.82 20.69
C ASN A 712 17.45 51.02 20.23
N GLY A 713 17.78 50.73 18.97
CA GLY A 713 19.11 50.83 18.39
C GLY A 713 20.02 49.62 18.68
N THR A 714 19.50 48.54 19.25
CA THR A 714 20.29 47.33 19.54
C THR A 714 20.45 46.49 18.27
N TRP A 715 21.69 46.21 17.89
CA TRP A 715 22.02 45.23 16.86
C TRP A 715 22.31 43.86 17.49
N VAL A 716 21.67 42.81 17.00
CA VAL A 716 21.90 41.42 17.38
C VAL A 716 22.52 40.70 16.20
N ASP A 717 23.69 40.11 16.44
CA ASP A 717 24.44 39.37 15.43
C ASP A 717 23.68 38.11 14.98
N PRO A 718 23.79 37.73 13.71
CA PRO A 718 23.13 36.53 13.20
C PRO A 718 23.73 35.29 13.86
N LEU A 719 22.85 34.34 14.21
CA LEU A 719 23.30 33.03 14.69
C LEU A 719 24.04 32.27 13.57
N PRO A 720 24.95 31.34 13.91
CA PRO A 720 25.63 30.53 12.90
C PRO A 720 24.67 29.65 12.08
N GLY A 721 25.05 29.42 10.83
CA GLY A 721 24.40 28.50 9.89
C GLY A 721 23.34 29.16 8.98
N PRO A 722 22.83 28.39 8.00
CA PRO A 722 21.83 28.87 7.06
C PRO A 722 20.45 29.02 7.73
N SER A 723 19.64 29.92 7.18
CA SER A 723 18.27 30.22 7.63
C SER A 723 17.23 29.25 7.09
#